data_AF-A0A2G9ZJI5-F1
#
_entry.id   AF-A0A2G9ZJI5-F1
#
_cell.length_a   1.000
_cell.length_b   1.000
_cell.length_c   1.000
_cell.angle_alpha   90.00
_cell.angle_beta   90.00
_cell.angle_gamma   90.00
#
_symmetry.space_group_name_H-M   'P 1'
#
loop_
_entity.id
_entity.type
_entity.pdbx_description
1 polymer ?
#
loop_
_entity_poly.entity_id
_entity_poly.type
_entity_poly.pdbx_seq_one_letter_code
_entity_poly.pdbx_strand_id
1 'polypeptide(L)'
;MNDQEKFTPQFETPKNPEIEPREKHMAYGSERFESATSNNHNEVLLTDTRKISKVVLGKDVALVLPKNPDDIPTWAGYPTHQESWLPLWFVLLNHAQHRTPDELEYRQRLNERLTADDRELMRKALIYKANEFWRAYKQDTETKEPRKKYKNITRIVQDILLYVDAPDTVIENQEEYLTSHTLFPIIQKANELRKGIDLEQANDLEIQVEQVLADYTNQAGVGESKKAYEELQEKLLQNSADELVVLVPNKSIADADLYASLASYDLLMSEDEHDQDVVSIVPSLEEPQFHQLDIKFGPKLAHERRMDVIAVPENLDVWDVVRGGKESYQPISMILMTHTSPETEAGTLMQKRLQKELAPQFVARHYLGAAEEFLHRDAWGKSFVKRYEGDKVKQIKKVIPLYRVACDLLPRAVYMLKTGKFPASVENDELWTVGEVKEEAEKIQEFFKRQDATQEELSETAKVIETKFQKWFTDEDYLLFLENMEKMGQLETLTEGEQLQEIVRLSREITELVPDKQTEKVRTAVAMAVGRHKEQHREGGEMYANHVLRVGLRATQYVLIQELENQEILIKAAILHDILEDTPTSEEEIGQKFGKEILEIVKAVSHRDEDEPDEEYLNRVAAGGDLAVLVKRFDRLENLNDLVKAPKKFGLQKLRELEQAIPIWQRIDPEGAVEIEKIMREMLSKES
;
A
#
# COMPACT_ATOMS: atom_id res chain seq x y z
N MET A 1 26.56 -8.48 -16.41
CA MET A 1 25.52 -9.32 -17.03
C MET A 1 24.19 -8.84 -16.48
N ASN A 2 23.30 -8.43 -17.39
CA ASN A 2 21.93 -8.03 -17.09
C ASN A 2 21.14 -9.28 -16.69
N ASP A 3 20.55 -9.28 -15.49
CA ASP A 3 19.39 -10.12 -15.18
C ASP A 3 18.42 -9.25 -14.35
N GLN A 4 17.66 -8.42 -15.07
CA GLN A 4 16.37 -7.93 -14.60
C GLN A 4 15.32 -8.94 -15.06
N GLU A 5 15.20 -10.05 -14.35
CA GLU A 5 13.96 -10.83 -14.41
C GLU A 5 12.86 -10.00 -13.75
N LYS A 6 11.99 -9.46 -14.60
CA LYS A 6 10.72 -8.86 -14.19
C LYS A 6 9.94 -9.94 -13.43
N PHE A 7 9.83 -9.79 -12.12
CA PHE A 7 8.81 -10.46 -11.32
C PHE A 7 7.46 -10.15 -11.96
N THR A 8 6.92 -11.13 -12.66
CA THR A 8 5.54 -11.12 -13.15
C THR A 8 4.83 -12.08 -12.20
N PRO A 9 4.00 -11.61 -11.25
CA PRO A 9 3.20 -12.51 -10.43
C PRO A 9 2.37 -13.38 -11.36
N GLN A 10 2.56 -14.70 -11.30
CA GLN A 10 1.66 -15.64 -11.95
C GLN A 10 0.40 -15.75 -11.09
N PHE A 11 -0.72 -15.32 -11.67
CA PHE A 11 -2.02 -15.31 -11.03
C PHE A 11 -2.62 -16.72 -11.01
N GLU A 12 -2.94 -17.23 -9.82
CA GLU A 12 -3.97 -18.27 -9.72
C GLU A 12 -5.34 -17.58 -9.79
N THR A 13 -6.04 -17.79 -10.91
CA THR A 13 -7.47 -17.50 -11.02
C THR A 13 -8.24 -18.39 -10.07
N PRO A 14 -9.24 -17.87 -9.32
CA PRO A 14 -10.28 -18.71 -8.74
C PRO A 14 -10.86 -19.60 -9.85
N LYS A 15 -11.03 -20.89 -9.57
CA LYS A 15 -11.61 -21.83 -10.54
C LYS A 15 -12.95 -21.28 -11.02
N ASN A 16 -13.04 -21.13 -12.33
CA ASN A 16 -14.20 -20.70 -13.09
C ASN A 16 -15.50 -21.33 -12.53
N PRO A 17 -16.37 -20.57 -11.83
CA PRO A 17 -17.72 -21.01 -11.64
C PRO A 17 -18.41 -20.99 -13.02
N GLU A 18 -19.36 -21.89 -13.23
CA GLU A 18 -20.26 -21.82 -14.38
C GLU A 18 -20.80 -20.38 -14.50
N ILE A 19 -20.65 -19.78 -15.69
CA ILE A 19 -21.08 -18.40 -15.95
C ILE A 19 -22.61 -18.39 -15.91
N GLU A 20 -23.18 -18.09 -14.74
CA GLU A 20 -24.58 -17.64 -14.67
C GLU A 20 -24.70 -16.34 -15.48
N PRO A 21 -25.77 -16.15 -16.26
CA PRO A 21 -25.99 -14.91 -17.01
C PRO A 21 -26.10 -13.75 -16.01
N ARG A 22 -25.16 -12.79 -16.10
CA ARG A 22 -25.13 -11.62 -15.22
C ARG A 22 -26.36 -10.75 -15.46
N GLU A 23 -27.28 -10.76 -14.49
CA GLU A 23 -28.58 -10.08 -14.58
C GLU A 23 -28.52 -8.53 -14.47
N LYS A 24 -27.33 -7.89 -14.37
CA LYS A 24 -27.23 -6.51 -13.82
C LYS A 24 -26.45 -5.47 -14.64
N HIS A 25 -26.19 -5.69 -15.92
CA HIS A 25 -25.36 -4.76 -16.71
C HIS A 25 -25.98 -4.38 -18.06
N MET A 26 -25.99 -3.07 -18.38
CA MET A 26 -26.40 -2.60 -19.71
C MET A 26 -25.38 -3.06 -20.76
N ALA A 27 -25.85 -3.41 -21.95
CA ALA A 27 -24.97 -3.71 -23.09
C ALA A 27 -24.77 -2.46 -23.96
N TYR A 28 -23.61 -2.29 -24.60
CA TYR A 28 -23.43 -1.19 -25.58
C TYR A 28 -22.54 -1.55 -26.78
N GLY A 29 -22.70 -0.88 -27.93
CA GLY A 29 -21.83 -1.14 -29.10
C GLY A 29 -22.26 -2.30 -30.01
N SER A 30 -21.37 -3.26 -30.31
CA SER A 30 -21.61 -4.31 -31.31
C SER A 30 -22.64 -5.37 -30.89
N GLU A 31 -22.94 -5.47 -29.60
CA GLU A 31 -23.97 -6.36 -29.06
C GLU A 31 -25.40 -5.81 -29.23
N ARG A 32 -25.55 -4.61 -29.80
CA ARG A 32 -26.85 -3.96 -30.04
C ARG A 32 -27.80 -4.72 -30.98
N PHE A 33 -27.28 -5.69 -31.75
CA PHE A 33 -28.04 -6.41 -32.75
C PHE A 33 -27.91 -7.91 -32.46
N GLU A 34 -28.99 -8.55 -31.99
CA GLU A 34 -29.02 -9.98 -31.64
C GLU A 34 -28.65 -10.91 -32.82
N SER A 35 -28.42 -10.37 -34.03
CA SER A 35 -28.11 -11.11 -35.25
C SER A 35 -26.79 -10.76 -35.96
N ALA A 36 -25.86 -10.00 -35.38
CA ALA A 36 -24.65 -9.58 -36.09
C ALA A 36 -23.33 -9.79 -35.34
N THR A 37 -22.65 -10.92 -35.61
CA THR A 37 -21.17 -11.08 -35.61
C THR A 37 -20.38 -10.21 -34.60
N SER A 38 -20.80 -10.18 -33.34
CA SER A 38 -20.10 -9.39 -32.33
C SER A 38 -18.85 -10.16 -31.92
N ASN A 39 -17.67 -9.58 -32.17
CA ASN A 39 -16.42 -10.18 -31.73
C ASN A 39 -16.03 -9.72 -30.32
N ASN A 40 -16.77 -8.83 -29.67
CA ASN A 40 -16.46 -8.19 -28.39
C ASN A 40 -17.72 -7.92 -27.56
N HIS A 41 -17.61 -8.13 -26.25
CA HIS A 41 -18.66 -7.87 -25.26
C HIS A 41 -18.40 -6.54 -24.57
N ASN A 42 -19.46 -5.77 -24.38
CA ASN A 42 -19.33 -4.40 -23.90
C ASN A 42 -20.42 -4.11 -22.87
N GLU A 43 -20.02 -3.82 -21.65
CA GLU A 43 -20.94 -3.64 -20.52
C GLU A 43 -20.84 -2.24 -19.91
N VAL A 44 -21.94 -1.75 -19.36
CA VAL A 44 -21.94 -0.59 -18.47
C VAL A 44 -22.20 -1.06 -17.05
N LEU A 45 -21.30 -0.66 -16.16
CA LEU A 45 -21.30 -1.01 -14.74
C LEU A 45 -21.62 0.25 -13.93
N LEU A 46 -22.68 0.19 -13.14
CA LEU A 46 -23.09 1.27 -12.25
C LEU A 46 -22.53 1.00 -10.85
N THR A 47 -21.55 1.79 -10.42
CA THR A 47 -20.83 1.62 -9.15
C THR A 47 -20.82 2.92 -8.34
N ASP A 48 -20.36 2.87 -7.09
CA ASP A 48 -20.28 4.06 -6.21
C ASP A 48 -19.08 4.96 -6.54
N THR A 49 -18.54 4.87 -7.76
CA THR A 49 -17.45 5.70 -8.24
C THR A 49 -17.90 7.13 -8.52
N ARG A 50 -16.97 8.08 -8.38
CA ARG A 50 -17.12 9.46 -8.86
C ARG A 50 -16.48 9.70 -10.23
N LYS A 51 -15.66 8.76 -10.72
CA LYS A 51 -14.92 8.91 -11.98
C LYS A 51 -15.58 8.11 -13.11
N ILE A 52 -15.63 8.72 -14.30
CA ILE A 52 -16.11 8.04 -15.50
C ILE A 52 -14.95 7.24 -16.07
N SER A 53 -15.02 5.91 -15.98
CA SER A 53 -13.90 5.05 -16.38
C SER A 53 -14.28 4.11 -17.51
N LYS A 54 -13.34 3.85 -18.41
CA LYS A 54 -13.44 2.81 -19.44
C LYS A 54 -12.33 1.79 -19.25
N VAL A 55 -12.71 0.58 -18.89
CA VAL A 55 -11.80 -0.55 -18.73
C VAL A 55 -11.81 -1.37 -20.00
N VAL A 56 -10.65 -1.51 -20.66
CA VAL A 56 -10.48 -2.31 -21.88
C VAL A 56 -9.87 -3.66 -21.50
N LEU A 57 -10.67 -4.72 -21.62
CA LEU A 57 -10.38 -6.10 -21.20
C LEU A 57 -10.09 -6.93 -22.46
N GLY A 58 -8.85 -6.85 -22.96
CA GLY A 58 -8.47 -7.45 -24.24
C GLY A 58 -9.25 -6.85 -25.42
N LYS A 59 -10.30 -7.55 -25.87
CA LYS A 59 -11.21 -7.08 -26.94
C LYS A 59 -12.52 -6.49 -26.40
N ASP A 60 -12.85 -6.82 -25.16
CA ASP A 60 -14.08 -6.44 -24.48
C ASP A 60 -13.90 -5.10 -23.75
N VAL A 61 -15.00 -4.44 -23.38
CA VAL A 61 -14.93 -3.14 -22.72
C VAL A 61 -15.99 -3.03 -21.62
N ALA A 62 -15.60 -2.50 -20.46
CA ALA A 62 -16.54 -2.10 -19.42
C ALA A 62 -16.49 -0.58 -19.23
N LEU A 63 -17.66 0.07 -19.27
CA LEU A 63 -17.83 1.47 -18.93
C LEU A 63 -18.33 1.56 -17.48
N VAL A 64 -17.52 2.08 -16.58
CA VAL A 64 -17.81 2.17 -15.16
C VAL A 64 -18.28 3.59 -14.84
N LEU A 65 -19.50 3.71 -14.31
CA LEU A 65 -20.22 4.97 -14.12
C LEU A 65 -20.77 5.09 -12.70
N PRO A 66 -21.01 6.33 -12.21
CA PRO A 66 -21.73 6.55 -10.95
C PRO A 66 -23.14 5.94 -10.98
N LYS A 67 -23.57 5.34 -9.86
CA LYS A 67 -24.95 4.81 -9.68
C LYS A 67 -26.02 5.87 -9.83
N ASN A 68 -25.74 7.11 -9.43
CA ASN A 68 -26.68 8.22 -9.60
C ASN A 68 -26.36 8.95 -10.93
N PRO A 69 -27.28 8.98 -11.91
CA PRO A 69 -27.01 9.59 -13.21
C PRO A 69 -26.75 11.10 -13.10
N ASP A 70 -27.24 11.77 -12.06
CA ASP A 70 -27.04 13.21 -11.85
C ASP A 70 -25.57 13.58 -11.58
N ASP A 71 -24.77 12.61 -11.13
CA ASP A 71 -23.33 12.79 -10.87
C ASP A 71 -22.51 12.78 -12.17
N ILE A 72 -23.11 12.41 -13.32
CA ILE A 72 -22.49 12.52 -14.64
C ILE A 72 -22.75 13.92 -15.21
N PRO A 73 -21.72 14.71 -15.57
CA PRO A 73 -21.93 15.97 -16.27
C PRO A 73 -22.69 15.77 -17.59
N THR A 74 -23.66 16.65 -17.89
CA THR A 74 -24.48 16.56 -19.11
C THR A 74 -23.66 16.61 -20.40
N TRP A 75 -22.44 17.13 -20.37
CA TRP A 75 -21.55 17.17 -21.53
C TRP A 75 -20.22 16.43 -21.27
N ALA A 76 -20.22 15.46 -20.36
CA ALA A 76 -19.08 14.55 -20.21
C ALA A 76 -18.77 13.86 -21.54
N GLY A 77 -17.50 13.76 -21.88
CA GLY A 77 -17.03 13.01 -23.02
C GLY A 77 -17.24 11.51 -22.82
N TYR A 78 -17.43 10.78 -23.93
CA TYR A 78 -17.27 9.34 -23.87
C TYR A 78 -15.77 9.00 -23.73
N PRO A 79 -15.33 8.30 -22.68
CA PRO A 79 -13.92 8.04 -22.43
C PRO A 79 -13.27 7.25 -23.57
N THR A 80 -12.25 7.83 -24.21
CA THR A 80 -11.43 7.13 -25.20
C THR A 80 -9.97 7.56 -25.13
N HIS A 81 -9.08 6.73 -25.70
CA HIS A 81 -7.66 7.05 -25.84
C HIS A 81 -7.38 8.17 -26.88
N GLN A 82 -8.42 8.73 -27.52
CA GLN A 82 -8.37 9.82 -28.50
C GLN A 82 -9.40 10.90 -28.15
N GLU A 83 -9.44 12.00 -28.92
CA GLU A 83 -10.52 12.99 -28.79
C GLU A 83 -11.85 12.32 -29.09
N SER A 84 -12.67 12.20 -28.05
CA SER A 84 -14.04 11.77 -28.22
C SER A 84 -14.85 12.93 -28.72
N TRP A 85 -15.56 12.69 -29.81
CA TRP A 85 -16.51 13.66 -30.36
C TRP A 85 -17.95 13.39 -29.93
N LEU A 86 -18.17 12.32 -29.17
CA LEU A 86 -19.48 11.94 -28.66
C LEU A 86 -19.57 12.27 -27.17
N PRO A 87 -20.64 12.95 -26.73
CA PRO A 87 -20.91 13.03 -25.31
C PRO A 87 -21.37 11.66 -24.79
N LEU A 88 -21.07 11.38 -23.53
CA LEU A 88 -21.38 10.12 -22.85
C LEU A 88 -22.88 9.83 -22.85
N TRP A 89 -23.72 10.82 -22.58
CA TRP A 89 -25.17 10.64 -22.61
C TRP A 89 -25.67 10.16 -23.96
N PHE A 90 -25.08 10.62 -25.06
CA PHE A 90 -25.51 10.18 -26.38
C PHE A 90 -25.22 8.69 -26.55
N VAL A 91 -24.08 8.23 -26.03
CA VAL A 91 -23.74 6.81 -26.01
C VAL A 91 -24.71 6.02 -25.12
N LEU A 92 -25.07 6.52 -23.94
CA LEU A 92 -25.98 5.79 -23.03
C LEU A 92 -27.44 5.77 -23.53
N LEU A 93 -27.90 6.84 -24.18
CA LEU A 93 -29.29 6.92 -24.65
C LEU A 93 -29.49 6.19 -25.98
N ASN A 94 -28.53 6.31 -26.91
CA ASN A 94 -28.71 5.82 -28.27
C ASN A 94 -27.91 4.56 -28.57
N HIS A 95 -26.83 4.30 -27.84
CA HIS A 95 -25.90 3.21 -28.14
C HIS A 95 -25.87 2.10 -27.08
N ALA A 96 -26.56 2.28 -25.95
CA ALA A 96 -26.70 1.28 -24.90
C ALA A 96 -28.12 0.71 -24.88
N GLN A 97 -28.23 -0.55 -24.45
CA GLN A 97 -29.47 -1.28 -24.26
C GLN A 97 -29.58 -1.65 -22.78
N HIS A 98 -30.70 -1.29 -22.15
CA HIS A 98 -31.00 -1.70 -20.78
C HIS A 98 -31.48 -3.16 -20.78
N ARG A 99 -31.18 -3.88 -19.70
CA ARG A 99 -31.61 -5.24 -19.40
C ARG A 99 -32.52 -5.30 -18.17
N THR A 100 -32.48 -4.26 -17.32
CA THR A 100 -33.31 -4.16 -16.10
C THR A 100 -34.15 -2.88 -16.07
N PRO A 101 -35.23 -2.84 -15.25
CA PRO A 101 -36.01 -1.61 -15.04
C PRO A 101 -35.18 -0.46 -14.47
N ASP A 102 -34.25 -0.74 -13.54
CA ASP A 102 -33.40 0.28 -12.92
C ASP A 102 -32.47 0.95 -13.94
N GLU A 103 -31.98 0.19 -14.91
CA GLU A 103 -31.17 0.71 -16.01
C GLU A 103 -31.98 1.56 -17.00
N LEU A 104 -33.25 1.20 -17.23
CA LEU A 104 -34.17 2.04 -18.01
C LEU A 104 -34.43 3.37 -17.29
N GLU A 105 -34.71 3.32 -15.98
CA GLU A 105 -34.90 4.52 -15.16
C GLU A 105 -33.64 5.41 -15.18
N TYR A 106 -32.45 4.81 -15.07
CA TYR A 106 -31.17 5.52 -15.19
C TYR A 106 -31.06 6.32 -16.51
N ARG A 107 -31.39 5.67 -17.64
CA ARG A 107 -31.40 6.31 -18.96
C ARG A 107 -32.48 7.38 -19.07
N GLN A 108 -33.67 7.16 -18.51
CA GLN A 108 -34.77 8.14 -18.51
C GLN A 108 -34.39 9.40 -17.74
N ARG A 109 -33.84 9.26 -16.53
CA ARG A 109 -33.34 10.39 -15.73
C ARG A 109 -32.23 11.17 -16.45
N LEU A 110 -31.31 10.48 -17.13
CA LEU A 110 -30.31 11.14 -17.94
C LEU A 110 -30.94 11.93 -19.10
N ASN A 111 -31.97 11.37 -19.75
CA ASN A 111 -32.68 12.01 -20.85
C ASN A 111 -33.48 13.26 -20.43
N GLU A 112 -34.06 13.27 -19.22
CA GLU A 112 -34.80 14.42 -18.66
C GLU A 112 -33.94 15.67 -18.46
N ARG A 113 -32.61 15.48 -18.33
CA ARG A 113 -31.65 16.56 -18.14
C ARG A 113 -31.25 17.26 -19.45
N LEU A 114 -31.64 16.72 -20.60
CA LEU A 114 -31.28 17.24 -21.92
C LEU A 114 -32.31 18.25 -22.43
N THR A 115 -31.83 19.40 -22.88
CA THR A 115 -32.67 20.44 -23.48
C THR A 115 -32.90 20.19 -24.98
N ALA A 116 -33.89 20.88 -25.56
CA ALA A 116 -34.10 20.86 -27.02
C ALA A 116 -32.87 21.38 -27.79
N ASP A 117 -32.18 22.38 -27.24
CA ASP A 117 -30.97 22.96 -27.83
C ASP A 117 -29.81 21.95 -27.82
N ASP A 118 -29.68 21.15 -26.75
CA ASP A 118 -28.65 20.10 -26.68
C ASP A 118 -28.87 19.03 -27.77
N ARG A 119 -30.12 18.65 -28.01
CA ARG A 119 -30.50 17.69 -29.06
C ARG A 119 -30.24 18.24 -30.45
N GLU A 120 -30.61 19.51 -30.68
CA GLU A 120 -30.39 20.16 -31.97
C GLU A 120 -28.90 20.35 -32.29
N LEU A 121 -28.11 20.74 -31.28
CA LEU A 121 -26.66 20.80 -31.39
C LEU A 121 -26.07 19.44 -31.80
N MET A 122 -26.49 18.38 -31.09
CA MET A 122 -26.02 17.02 -31.37
C MET A 122 -26.43 16.53 -32.76
N ARG A 123 -27.69 16.77 -33.18
CA ARG A 123 -28.20 16.45 -34.52
C ARG A 123 -27.36 17.08 -35.62
N LYS A 124 -27.09 18.39 -35.51
CA LYS A 124 -26.26 19.13 -36.47
C LYS A 124 -24.82 18.62 -36.50
N ALA A 125 -24.24 18.32 -35.33
CA ALA A 125 -22.89 17.77 -35.24
C ALA A 125 -22.77 16.36 -35.85
N LEU A 126 -23.77 15.49 -35.65
CA LEU A 126 -23.85 14.17 -36.28
C LEU A 126 -23.81 14.29 -37.81
N ILE A 127 -24.62 15.18 -38.39
CA ILE A 127 -24.65 15.42 -39.84
C ILE A 127 -23.29 15.88 -40.37
N TYR A 128 -22.59 16.75 -39.63
CA TYR A 128 -21.23 17.15 -39.99
C TYR A 128 -20.27 15.94 -39.99
N LYS A 129 -20.29 15.11 -38.95
CA LYS A 129 -19.43 13.91 -38.86
C LYS A 129 -19.77 12.87 -39.92
N ALA A 130 -21.04 12.66 -40.26
CA ALA A 130 -21.44 11.80 -41.37
C ALA A 130 -20.80 12.26 -42.69
N ASN A 131 -20.85 13.56 -42.98
CA ASN A 131 -20.20 14.15 -44.15
C ASN A 131 -18.67 14.00 -44.13
N GLU A 132 -18.04 14.12 -42.98
CA GLU A 132 -16.59 13.91 -42.83
C GLU A 132 -16.21 12.45 -43.12
N PHE A 133 -16.92 11.48 -42.53
CA PHE A 133 -16.71 10.05 -42.81
C PHE A 133 -16.99 9.70 -44.27
N TRP A 134 -17.98 10.34 -44.90
CA TRP A 134 -18.28 10.14 -46.32
C TRP A 134 -17.13 10.59 -47.21
N ARG A 135 -16.56 11.78 -46.95
CA ARG A 135 -15.37 12.28 -47.66
C ARG A 135 -14.18 11.33 -47.47
N ALA A 136 -13.94 10.86 -46.24
CA ALA A 136 -12.88 9.91 -45.96
C ALA A 136 -13.07 8.58 -46.71
N TYR A 137 -14.30 8.06 -46.78
CA TYR A 137 -14.63 6.87 -47.55
C TYR A 137 -14.37 7.03 -49.06
N LYS A 138 -14.78 8.17 -49.64
CA LYS A 138 -14.59 8.45 -51.07
C LYS A 138 -13.12 8.69 -51.45
N GLN A 139 -12.32 9.19 -50.52
CA GLN A 139 -10.88 9.41 -50.71
C GLN A 139 -10.04 8.13 -50.54
N ASP A 140 -10.55 7.12 -49.84
CA ASP A 140 -9.86 5.83 -49.67
C ASP A 140 -9.89 5.00 -50.96
N THR A 141 -8.83 5.08 -51.76
CA THR A 141 -8.66 4.28 -52.98
C THR A 141 -7.83 3.01 -52.78
N GLU A 142 -7.27 2.81 -51.59
CA GLU A 142 -6.24 1.78 -51.35
C GLU A 142 -6.79 0.55 -50.62
N THR A 143 -7.80 0.72 -49.77
CA THR A 143 -8.36 -0.38 -48.99
C THR A 143 -9.18 -1.33 -49.84
N LYS A 144 -8.68 -2.56 -50.00
CA LYS A 144 -9.36 -3.62 -50.77
C LYS A 144 -10.17 -4.59 -49.91
N GLU A 145 -9.84 -4.72 -48.62
CA GLU A 145 -10.53 -5.61 -47.70
C GLU A 145 -11.94 -5.06 -47.39
N PRO A 146 -13.04 -5.75 -47.75
CA PRO A 146 -14.40 -5.22 -47.61
C PRO A 146 -14.72 -4.73 -46.19
N ARG A 147 -14.30 -5.50 -45.18
CA ARG A 147 -14.49 -5.17 -43.76
C ARG A 147 -13.94 -3.79 -43.38
N LYS A 148 -12.80 -3.41 -43.95
CA LYS A 148 -12.15 -2.11 -43.71
C LYS A 148 -12.70 -1.03 -44.64
N LYS A 149 -12.91 -1.34 -45.93
CA LYS A 149 -13.40 -0.41 -46.94
C LYS A 149 -14.77 0.16 -46.59
N TYR A 150 -15.72 -0.70 -46.21
CA TYR A 150 -17.10 -0.28 -45.92
C TYR A 150 -17.34 0.12 -44.46
N LYS A 151 -16.30 0.11 -43.61
CA LYS A 151 -16.39 0.50 -42.19
C LYS A 151 -16.98 1.90 -42.01
N ASN A 152 -16.55 2.87 -42.83
CA ASN A 152 -17.04 4.25 -42.73
C ASN A 152 -18.48 4.38 -43.20
N ILE A 153 -18.90 3.68 -44.27
CA ILE A 153 -20.30 3.67 -44.70
C ILE A 153 -21.19 3.11 -43.58
N THR A 154 -20.84 1.95 -43.01
CA THR A 154 -21.61 1.36 -41.90
C THR A 154 -21.69 2.33 -40.73
N ARG A 155 -20.59 3.00 -40.35
CA ARG A 155 -20.58 3.99 -39.27
C ARG A 155 -21.47 5.20 -39.58
N ILE A 156 -21.51 5.68 -40.82
CA ILE A 156 -22.39 6.78 -41.24
C ILE A 156 -23.85 6.38 -41.05
N VAL A 157 -24.29 5.23 -41.59
CA VAL A 157 -25.71 4.88 -41.57
C VAL A 157 -26.18 4.36 -40.21
N GLN A 158 -25.34 3.64 -39.48
CA GLN A 158 -25.74 2.89 -38.27
C GLN A 158 -25.42 3.61 -36.95
N ASP A 159 -24.30 4.35 -36.89
CA ASP A 159 -23.88 5.05 -35.66
C ASP A 159 -24.17 6.56 -35.71
N ILE A 160 -24.56 7.09 -36.87
CA ILE A 160 -24.76 8.54 -37.05
C ILE A 160 -26.17 8.84 -37.58
N LEU A 161 -26.46 8.51 -38.84
CA LEU A 161 -27.71 8.90 -39.49
C LEU A 161 -28.95 8.24 -38.86
N LEU A 162 -28.81 7.02 -38.33
CA LEU A 162 -29.87 6.35 -37.57
C LEU A 162 -30.41 7.20 -36.40
N TYR A 163 -29.60 8.09 -35.83
CA TYR A 163 -29.98 8.87 -34.65
C TYR A 163 -30.12 10.37 -34.92
N VAL A 164 -30.03 10.81 -36.18
CA VAL A 164 -30.28 12.22 -36.54
C VAL A 164 -31.73 12.59 -36.23
N ASP A 165 -32.65 11.66 -36.48
CA ASP A 165 -34.08 11.78 -36.18
C ASP A 165 -34.48 10.95 -34.95
N ALA A 166 -33.57 10.75 -34.01
CA ALA A 166 -33.89 10.04 -32.76
C ALA A 166 -35.04 10.75 -32.00
N PRO A 167 -35.96 9.98 -31.40
CA PRO A 167 -37.02 10.56 -30.60
C PRO A 167 -36.46 11.29 -29.37
N ASP A 168 -37.23 12.23 -28.83
CA ASP A 168 -36.85 12.95 -27.61
C ASP A 168 -36.94 12.07 -26.35
N THR A 169 -37.54 10.88 -26.47
CA THR A 169 -37.64 9.86 -25.42
C THR A 169 -36.54 8.81 -25.54
N VAL A 170 -36.28 8.09 -24.45
CA VAL A 170 -35.34 6.96 -24.46
C VAL A 170 -35.83 5.89 -25.44
N ILE A 171 -34.92 5.40 -26.29
CA ILE A 171 -35.19 4.24 -27.13
C ILE A 171 -35.14 2.99 -26.24
N GLU A 172 -36.32 2.49 -25.87
CA GLU A 172 -36.42 1.33 -24.98
C GLU A 172 -36.03 0.03 -25.67
N ASN A 173 -36.50 -0.17 -26.90
CA ASN A 173 -36.19 -1.33 -27.72
C ASN A 173 -35.41 -0.91 -28.98
N GLN A 174 -34.10 -1.13 -28.96
CA GLN A 174 -33.20 -0.80 -30.07
C GLN A 174 -33.50 -1.58 -31.35
N GLU A 175 -33.88 -2.85 -31.24
CA GLU A 175 -34.19 -3.68 -32.42
C GLU A 175 -35.48 -3.23 -33.10
N GLU A 176 -36.52 -2.94 -32.31
CA GLU A 176 -37.77 -2.38 -32.82
C GLU A 176 -37.55 -1.00 -33.45
N TYR A 177 -36.79 -0.13 -32.79
CA TYR A 177 -36.45 1.19 -33.34
C TYR A 177 -35.68 1.07 -34.66
N LEU A 178 -34.66 0.21 -34.71
CA LEU A 178 -33.88 -0.03 -35.91
C LEU A 178 -34.76 -0.57 -37.05
N THR A 179 -35.50 -1.66 -36.82
CA THR A 179 -36.25 -2.37 -37.86
C THR A 179 -37.42 -1.56 -38.41
N SER A 180 -37.97 -0.64 -37.60
CA SER A 180 -39.00 0.30 -38.02
C SER A 180 -38.43 1.56 -38.71
N HIS A 181 -37.13 1.84 -38.58
CA HIS A 181 -36.52 3.02 -39.20
C HIS A 181 -36.41 2.89 -40.72
N THR A 182 -36.67 3.99 -41.40
CA THR A 182 -36.53 4.12 -42.87
C THR A 182 -35.13 3.79 -43.41
N LEU A 183 -34.09 3.86 -42.57
CA LEU A 183 -32.70 3.57 -42.94
C LEU A 183 -32.33 2.10 -42.81
N PHE A 184 -33.20 1.26 -42.22
CA PHE A 184 -32.91 -0.15 -41.99
C PHE A 184 -32.46 -0.92 -43.23
N PRO A 185 -33.12 -0.79 -44.41
CA PRO A 185 -32.68 -1.50 -45.61
C PRO A 185 -31.27 -1.07 -46.07
N ILE A 186 -30.93 0.20 -45.89
CA ILE A 186 -29.61 0.77 -46.23
C ILE A 186 -28.55 0.22 -45.26
N ILE A 187 -28.88 0.13 -43.97
CA ILE A 187 -28.01 -0.44 -42.93
C ILE A 187 -27.74 -1.93 -43.21
N GLN A 188 -28.75 -2.71 -43.61
CA GLN A 188 -28.58 -4.13 -43.97
C GLN A 188 -27.60 -4.30 -45.12
N LYS A 189 -27.80 -3.58 -46.24
CA LYS A 189 -26.89 -3.58 -47.39
C LYS A 189 -25.46 -3.20 -47.00
N ALA A 190 -25.30 -2.15 -46.17
CA ALA A 190 -24.00 -1.73 -45.68
C ALA A 190 -23.28 -2.83 -44.87
N ASN A 191 -24.03 -3.59 -44.07
CA ASN A 191 -23.50 -4.70 -43.29
C ASN A 191 -23.12 -5.91 -44.17
N GLU A 192 -23.89 -6.23 -45.21
CA GLU A 192 -23.58 -7.28 -46.18
C GLU A 192 -22.27 -6.96 -46.92
N LEU A 193 -22.14 -5.74 -47.46
CA LEU A 193 -20.91 -5.29 -48.11
C LEU A 193 -19.70 -5.37 -47.18
N ARG A 194 -19.86 -4.97 -45.91
CA ARG A 194 -18.80 -5.05 -44.90
C ARG A 194 -18.40 -6.50 -44.58
N LYS A 195 -19.33 -7.46 -44.71
CA LYS A 195 -19.05 -8.90 -44.62
C LYS A 195 -18.45 -9.48 -45.90
N GLY A 196 -18.38 -8.71 -46.99
CA GLY A 196 -17.90 -9.16 -48.30
C GLY A 196 -18.98 -9.86 -49.13
N ILE A 197 -20.25 -9.65 -48.79
CA ILE A 197 -21.42 -10.19 -49.48
C ILE A 197 -21.99 -9.10 -50.41
N ASP A 198 -22.53 -9.50 -51.56
CA ASP A 198 -23.21 -8.64 -52.55
C ASP A 198 -22.44 -7.38 -52.98
N LEU A 199 -21.12 -7.53 -53.17
CA LEU A 199 -20.20 -6.43 -53.51
C LEU A 199 -20.57 -5.66 -54.79
N GLU A 200 -21.31 -6.29 -55.70
CA GLU A 200 -21.86 -5.67 -56.90
C GLU A 200 -22.90 -4.57 -56.60
N GLN A 201 -23.53 -4.58 -55.41
CA GLN A 201 -24.49 -3.56 -54.97
C GLN A 201 -23.82 -2.30 -54.38
N ALA A 202 -22.49 -2.24 -54.32
CA ALA A 202 -21.78 -1.13 -53.69
C ALA A 202 -22.14 0.25 -54.27
N ASN A 203 -22.27 0.36 -55.60
CA ASN A 203 -22.65 1.62 -56.24
C ASN A 203 -24.08 2.05 -55.89
N ASP A 204 -25.01 1.11 -55.77
CA ASP A 204 -26.39 1.40 -55.37
C ASP A 204 -26.46 1.91 -53.93
N LEU A 205 -25.71 1.27 -53.02
CA LEU A 205 -25.59 1.75 -51.65
C LEU A 205 -24.97 3.15 -51.57
N GLU A 206 -23.90 3.41 -52.34
CA GLU A 206 -23.26 4.72 -52.35
C GLU A 206 -24.24 5.83 -52.77
N ILE A 207 -25.05 5.59 -53.81
CA ILE A 207 -26.06 6.54 -54.28
C ILE A 207 -27.12 6.78 -53.18
N GLN A 208 -27.58 5.72 -52.51
CA GLN A 208 -28.57 5.84 -51.43
C GLN A 208 -28.04 6.62 -50.23
N VAL A 209 -26.81 6.32 -49.79
CA VAL A 209 -26.17 7.03 -48.68
C VAL A 209 -25.93 8.50 -49.03
N GLU A 210 -25.48 8.78 -50.26
CA GLU A 210 -25.27 10.15 -50.73
C GLU A 210 -26.56 10.96 -50.77
N GLN A 211 -27.66 10.35 -51.21
CA GLN A 211 -28.97 11.00 -51.25
C GLN A 211 -29.49 11.31 -49.84
N VAL A 212 -29.49 10.33 -48.94
CA VAL A 212 -29.93 10.52 -47.54
C VAL A 212 -29.07 11.59 -46.84
N LEU A 213 -27.76 11.53 -47.04
CA LEU A 213 -26.85 12.51 -46.46
C LEU A 213 -27.10 13.93 -47.00
N ALA A 214 -27.38 14.06 -48.30
CA ALA A 214 -27.72 15.34 -48.90
C ALA A 214 -29.03 15.91 -48.32
N ASP A 215 -30.05 15.08 -48.13
CA ASP A 215 -31.33 15.49 -47.54
C ASP A 215 -31.14 16.05 -46.12
N TYR A 216 -30.45 15.32 -45.25
CA TYR A 216 -30.15 15.78 -43.89
C TYR A 216 -29.25 17.02 -43.87
N THR A 217 -28.26 17.07 -44.77
CA THR A 217 -27.35 18.22 -44.88
C THR A 217 -28.08 19.49 -45.31
N ASN A 218 -29.05 19.37 -46.20
CA ASN A 218 -29.89 20.48 -46.63
C ASN A 218 -30.82 20.96 -45.51
N GLN A 219 -31.39 20.04 -44.73
CA GLN A 219 -32.22 20.37 -43.57
C GLN A 219 -31.44 21.09 -42.46
N ALA A 220 -30.21 20.64 -42.18
CA ALA A 220 -29.39 21.21 -41.11
C ALA A 220 -28.66 22.51 -41.47
N GLY A 221 -28.53 22.84 -42.75
CA GLY A 221 -27.80 24.01 -43.24
C GLY A 221 -26.30 23.77 -43.41
N VAL A 222 -25.81 23.87 -44.65
CA VAL A 222 -24.40 23.70 -45.00
C VAL A 222 -23.55 24.82 -44.39
N GLY A 223 -22.89 24.54 -43.27
CA GLY A 223 -22.08 25.50 -42.50
C GLY A 223 -22.55 25.67 -41.06
N GLU A 224 -23.84 25.49 -40.79
CA GLU A 224 -24.36 25.42 -39.43
C GLU A 224 -23.97 24.11 -38.75
N SER A 225 -23.99 22.99 -39.49
CA SER A 225 -23.54 21.69 -38.98
C SER A 225 -22.07 21.68 -38.54
N LYS A 226 -21.19 22.38 -39.27
CA LYS A 226 -19.78 22.53 -38.88
C LYS A 226 -19.62 23.37 -37.61
N LYS A 227 -20.32 24.49 -37.51
CA LYS A 227 -20.30 25.35 -36.31
C LYS A 227 -20.82 24.59 -35.09
N ALA A 228 -21.92 23.84 -35.25
CA ALA A 228 -22.46 22.97 -34.21
C ALA A 228 -21.45 21.91 -33.75
N TYR A 229 -20.69 21.32 -34.68
CA TYR A 229 -19.61 20.40 -34.31
C TYR A 229 -18.49 21.10 -33.51
N GLU A 230 -18.05 22.28 -33.94
CA GLU A 230 -17.04 23.07 -33.23
C GLU A 230 -17.52 23.46 -31.81
N GLU A 231 -18.77 23.89 -31.68
CA GLU A 231 -19.42 24.18 -30.40
C GLU A 231 -19.55 22.92 -29.53
N LEU A 232 -19.90 21.77 -30.11
CA LEU A 232 -19.92 20.49 -29.40
C LEU A 232 -18.53 20.14 -28.86
N GLN A 233 -17.48 20.29 -29.66
CA GLN A 233 -16.10 20.05 -29.20
C GLN A 233 -15.71 21.00 -28.07
N GLU A 234 -16.12 22.26 -28.15
CA GLU A 234 -15.89 23.23 -27.07
C GLU A 234 -16.63 22.84 -25.78
N LYS A 235 -17.92 22.46 -25.87
CA LYS A 235 -18.69 21.98 -24.72
C LYS A 235 -18.06 20.75 -24.08
N LEU A 236 -17.68 19.75 -24.87
CA LEU A 236 -17.01 18.54 -24.38
C LEU A 236 -15.68 18.87 -23.69
N LEU A 237 -14.91 19.82 -24.24
CA LEU A 237 -13.65 20.24 -23.64
C LEU A 237 -13.86 21.01 -22.32
N GLN A 238 -14.90 21.85 -22.23
CA GLN A 238 -15.23 22.59 -21.01
C GLN A 238 -15.81 21.67 -19.91
N ASN A 239 -16.38 20.52 -20.29
CA ASN A 239 -17.04 19.59 -19.40
C ASN A 239 -16.35 18.21 -19.38
N SER A 240 -15.07 18.15 -19.74
CA SER A 240 -14.30 16.91 -19.63
C SER A 240 -14.22 16.56 -18.15
N ALA A 241 -14.95 15.53 -17.73
CA ALA A 241 -14.82 14.99 -16.39
C ALA A 241 -13.42 14.35 -16.25
N ASP A 242 -13.05 13.92 -15.05
CA ASP A 242 -11.87 13.07 -14.81
C ASP A 242 -12.11 11.68 -15.42
N GLU A 243 -12.12 11.64 -16.75
CA GLU A 243 -12.37 10.47 -17.59
C GLU A 243 -11.10 9.62 -17.67
N LEU A 244 -11.24 8.33 -17.32
CA LEU A 244 -10.11 7.40 -17.28
C LEU A 244 -10.27 6.31 -18.33
N VAL A 245 -9.16 5.91 -18.95
CA VAL A 245 -9.11 4.69 -19.75
C VAL A 245 -8.06 3.75 -19.18
N VAL A 246 -8.53 2.63 -18.64
CA VAL A 246 -7.72 1.59 -18.03
C VAL A 246 -7.57 0.46 -19.03
N LEU A 247 -6.33 0.08 -19.36
CA LEU A 247 -6.02 -1.01 -20.27
C LEU A 247 -5.59 -2.24 -19.48
N VAL A 248 -6.28 -3.35 -19.70
CA VAL A 248 -6.01 -4.61 -19.01
C VAL A 248 -5.91 -5.72 -20.06
N PRO A 249 -4.72 -5.94 -20.65
CA PRO A 249 -4.55 -6.95 -21.67
C PRO A 249 -4.74 -8.36 -21.10
N ASN A 250 -5.22 -9.29 -21.92
CA ASN A 250 -5.40 -10.71 -21.59
C ASN A 250 -6.48 -11.01 -20.53
N LYS A 251 -7.45 -10.10 -20.34
CA LYS A 251 -8.65 -10.33 -19.52
C LYS A 251 -9.90 -10.31 -20.39
N SER A 252 -11.01 -10.78 -19.84
CA SER A 252 -12.29 -10.84 -20.55
C SER A 252 -13.37 -10.07 -19.78
N ILE A 253 -14.55 -9.91 -20.39
CA ILE A 253 -15.70 -9.29 -19.71
C ILE A 253 -16.09 -10.02 -18.40
N ALA A 254 -15.74 -11.30 -18.23
CA ALA A 254 -15.93 -12.02 -16.97
C ALA A 254 -15.12 -11.43 -15.80
N ASP A 255 -14.10 -10.62 -16.06
CA ASP A 255 -13.34 -9.94 -15.01
C ASP A 255 -13.85 -8.50 -14.74
N ALA A 256 -14.89 -8.05 -15.45
CA ALA A 256 -15.30 -6.64 -15.47
C ALA A 256 -15.68 -6.10 -14.07
N ASP A 257 -16.41 -6.86 -13.26
CA ASP A 257 -16.77 -6.45 -11.89
C ASP A 257 -15.54 -6.24 -11.00
N LEU A 258 -14.53 -7.10 -11.13
CA LEU A 258 -13.27 -6.95 -10.38
C LEU A 258 -12.57 -5.65 -10.78
N TYR A 259 -12.36 -5.41 -12.08
CA TYR A 259 -11.65 -4.20 -12.53
C TYR A 259 -12.46 -2.92 -12.35
N ALA A 260 -13.79 -3.01 -12.36
CA ALA A 260 -14.65 -1.90 -11.96
C ALA A 260 -14.53 -1.58 -10.48
N SER A 261 -14.44 -2.61 -9.64
CA SER A 261 -14.16 -2.44 -8.20
C SER A 261 -12.76 -1.86 -7.98
N LEU A 262 -11.75 -2.29 -8.74
CA LEU A 262 -10.41 -1.69 -8.66
C LEU A 262 -10.39 -0.20 -9.09
N ALA A 263 -11.33 0.20 -9.94
CA ALA A 263 -11.52 1.58 -10.39
C ALA A 263 -12.58 2.35 -9.56
N SER A 264 -12.89 1.91 -8.33
CA SER A 264 -13.81 2.63 -7.42
C SER A 264 -13.15 3.85 -6.77
N TYR A 265 -11.85 3.81 -6.49
CA TYR A 265 -11.08 4.86 -5.80
C TYR A 265 -11.63 5.15 -4.39
N ASP A 266 -11.98 4.14 -3.62
CA ASP A 266 -12.67 4.34 -2.33
C ASP A 266 -11.91 5.24 -1.35
N LEU A 267 -10.57 5.14 -1.34
CA LEU A 267 -9.71 6.08 -0.62
C LEU A 267 -8.52 6.53 -1.48
N LEU A 268 -8.15 7.80 -1.33
CA LEU A 268 -7.06 8.46 -2.04
C LEU A 268 -5.84 8.60 -1.12
N MET A 269 -4.66 8.11 -1.52
CA MET A 269 -3.43 8.25 -0.75
C MET A 269 -2.61 9.48 -1.17
N SER A 270 -2.45 9.67 -2.47
CA SER A 270 -1.64 10.75 -3.04
C SER A 270 -2.18 11.19 -4.39
N GLU A 271 -2.10 12.49 -4.67
CA GLU A 271 -2.27 13.05 -6.01
C GLU A 271 -0.96 13.74 -6.40
N ASP A 272 -0.04 13.00 -7.02
CA ASP A 272 1.09 13.61 -7.73
C ASP A 272 0.71 13.81 -9.21
N GLU A 273 1.34 14.77 -9.88
CA GLU A 273 1.18 15.01 -11.32
C GLU A 273 1.55 13.76 -12.16
N HIS A 274 2.33 12.83 -11.59
CA HIS A 274 2.90 11.69 -12.32
C HIS A 274 2.49 10.29 -11.85
N ASP A 275 2.10 10.08 -10.59
CA ASP A 275 1.67 8.77 -10.07
C ASP A 275 0.48 9.01 -9.10
N GLN A 276 -0.54 8.14 -9.14
CA GLN A 276 -1.71 8.19 -8.25
C GLN A 276 -1.83 6.87 -7.49
N ASP A 277 -1.68 6.93 -6.17
CA ASP A 277 -1.86 5.79 -5.28
C ASP A 277 -3.26 5.82 -4.68
N VAL A 278 -4.04 4.74 -4.88
CA VAL A 278 -5.42 4.64 -4.41
C VAL A 278 -5.66 3.32 -3.71
N VAL A 279 -6.69 3.31 -2.86
CA VAL A 279 -7.18 2.12 -2.19
C VAL A 279 -8.59 1.88 -2.71
N SER A 280 -8.83 0.67 -3.17
CA SER A 280 -10.14 0.24 -3.67
C SER A 280 -10.64 -0.94 -2.84
N ILE A 281 -11.86 -0.84 -2.35
CA ILE A 281 -12.53 -1.86 -1.55
C ILE A 281 -13.19 -2.84 -2.51
N VAL A 282 -12.80 -4.11 -2.44
CA VAL A 282 -13.25 -5.16 -3.35
C VAL A 282 -14.00 -6.22 -2.55
N PRO A 283 -15.34 -6.30 -2.66
CA PRO A 283 -16.16 -7.17 -1.80
C PRO A 283 -15.84 -8.67 -1.92
N SER A 284 -15.42 -9.12 -3.11
CA SER A 284 -15.09 -10.52 -3.37
C SER A 284 -13.64 -10.90 -3.05
N LEU A 285 -12.86 -9.97 -2.51
CA LEU A 285 -11.45 -10.18 -2.23
C LEU A 285 -11.30 -10.88 -0.88
N GLU A 286 -10.44 -11.89 -0.81
CA GLU A 286 -10.16 -12.60 0.46
C GLU A 286 -9.04 -11.92 1.25
N GLU A 287 -8.04 -11.39 0.56
CA GLU A 287 -6.84 -10.80 1.16
C GLU A 287 -6.35 -9.59 0.34
N PRO A 288 -5.67 -8.61 0.95
CA PRO A 288 -5.22 -7.44 0.22
C PRO A 288 -4.19 -7.70 -0.86
N GLN A 289 -4.29 -6.96 -1.96
CA GLN A 289 -3.45 -7.14 -3.15
C GLN A 289 -2.98 -5.81 -3.71
N PHE A 290 -1.78 -5.80 -4.29
CA PHE A 290 -1.26 -4.69 -5.07
C PHE A 290 -1.56 -4.89 -6.55
N HIS A 291 -2.22 -3.92 -7.18
CA HIS A 291 -2.53 -3.92 -8.60
C HIS A 291 -1.95 -2.67 -9.26
N GLN A 292 -0.99 -2.86 -10.16
CA GLN A 292 -0.54 -1.78 -11.02
C GLN A 292 -1.33 -1.82 -12.34
N LEU A 293 -2.12 -0.79 -12.59
CA LEU A 293 -2.96 -0.71 -13.78
C LEU A 293 -2.29 0.17 -14.85
N ASP A 294 -2.31 -0.29 -16.11
CA ASP A 294 -1.85 0.50 -17.26
C ASP A 294 -2.98 1.46 -17.65
N ILE A 295 -2.78 2.75 -17.38
CA ILE A 295 -3.75 3.79 -17.70
C ILE A 295 -3.23 4.60 -18.88
N LYS A 296 -4.02 4.69 -19.95
CA LYS A 296 -3.75 5.61 -21.06
C LYS A 296 -4.78 6.71 -21.12
N PHE A 297 -4.35 7.93 -20.82
CA PHE A 297 -5.25 9.09 -20.85
C PHE A 297 -5.56 9.58 -22.26
N GLY A 298 -6.65 10.34 -22.35
CA GLY A 298 -7.08 11.03 -23.54
C GLY A 298 -6.05 12.04 -24.11
N PRO A 299 -6.42 12.69 -25.20
CA PRO A 299 -5.55 13.28 -26.23
C PRO A 299 -4.75 14.54 -25.84
N LYS A 300 -4.93 15.10 -24.63
CA LYS A 300 -4.18 16.29 -24.21
C LYS A 300 -3.01 16.05 -23.26
N LEU A 301 -2.75 14.84 -22.73
CA LEU A 301 -1.79 14.67 -21.63
C LEU A 301 -0.97 13.36 -21.70
N ALA A 302 -0.08 13.28 -22.69
CA ALA A 302 0.78 12.12 -22.97
C ALA A 302 2.04 11.97 -22.09
N HIS A 303 2.03 12.34 -20.81
CA HIS A 303 3.11 12.04 -19.86
C HIS A 303 2.58 11.17 -18.71
N GLU A 304 2.06 10.02 -19.15
CA GLU A 304 1.53 8.82 -18.47
C GLU A 304 1.57 8.81 -16.92
N ARG A 305 0.44 9.17 -16.31
CA ARG A 305 0.15 8.86 -14.91
C ARG A 305 -0.04 7.36 -14.74
N ARG A 306 0.78 6.72 -13.89
CA ARG A 306 0.53 5.33 -13.49
C ARG A 306 -0.35 5.32 -12.25
N MET A 307 -1.17 4.27 -12.14
CA MET A 307 -1.98 4.06 -10.96
C MET A 307 -1.64 2.74 -10.31
N ASP A 308 -1.30 2.87 -9.03
CA ASP A 308 -1.06 1.76 -8.14
C ASP A 308 -2.27 1.67 -7.20
N VAL A 309 -2.94 0.53 -7.25
CA VAL A 309 -4.16 0.25 -6.47
C VAL A 309 -3.83 -0.76 -5.39
N ILE A 310 -4.05 -0.37 -4.14
CA ILE A 310 -4.13 -1.32 -3.02
C ILE A 310 -5.58 -1.80 -2.93
N ALA A 311 -5.84 -2.99 -3.44
CA ALA A 311 -7.14 -3.63 -3.33
C ALA A 311 -7.26 -4.25 -1.94
N VAL A 312 -8.32 -3.90 -1.21
CA VAL A 312 -8.58 -4.40 0.15
C VAL A 312 -9.95 -5.05 0.24
N PRO A 313 -10.10 -6.11 1.05
CA PRO A 313 -11.42 -6.70 1.28
C PRO A 313 -12.25 -5.83 2.21
N GLU A 314 -13.59 -5.91 2.13
CA GLU A 314 -14.48 -5.15 3.02
C GLU A 314 -14.22 -5.45 4.52
N ASN A 315 -13.89 -6.70 4.81
CA ASN A 315 -13.59 -7.23 6.13
C ASN A 315 -12.10 -7.17 6.52
N LEU A 316 -11.30 -6.29 5.90
CA LEU A 316 -9.87 -6.06 6.20
C LEU A 316 -9.55 -6.14 7.71
N ASP A 317 -8.62 -6.99 8.11
CA ASP A 317 -8.12 -7.10 9.48
C ASP A 317 -7.10 -5.99 9.78
N VAL A 318 -6.97 -5.62 11.05
CA VAL A 318 -6.01 -4.59 11.49
C VAL A 318 -4.58 -4.95 11.12
N TRP A 319 -4.22 -6.23 11.11
CA TRP A 319 -2.85 -6.70 10.88
C TRP A 319 -2.57 -7.13 9.44
N ASP A 320 -3.55 -7.00 8.56
CA ASP A 320 -3.40 -7.37 7.16
C ASP A 320 -2.32 -6.53 6.46
N VAL A 321 -1.51 -7.22 5.65
CA VAL A 321 -0.44 -6.65 4.82
C VAL A 321 -0.67 -7.02 3.36
N VAL A 322 -0.11 -6.22 2.45
CA VAL A 322 -0.25 -6.47 1.01
C VAL A 322 0.59 -7.67 0.60
N ARG A 323 -0.02 -8.70 -0.02
CA ARG A 323 0.73 -9.84 -0.57
C ARG A 323 1.45 -9.50 -1.87
N GLY A 324 2.61 -10.13 -2.08
CA GLY A 324 3.41 -10.00 -3.32
C GLY A 324 4.28 -8.75 -3.40
N GLY A 325 4.32 -7.94 -2.33
CA GLY A 325 5.17 -6.75 -2.19
C GLY A 325 6.46 -7.00 -1.40
N LYS A 326 7.23 -5.94 -1.20
CA LYS A 326 8.35 -5.93 -0.23
C LYS A 326 7.83 -5.91 1.20
N GLU A 327 8.72 -6.17 2.14
CA GLU A 327 8.43 -6.14 3.58
C GLU A 327 7.83 -4.79 3.96
N SER A 328 6.69 -4.82 4.63
CA SER A 328 6.00 -3.62 5.12
C SER A 328 6.31 -3.42 6.59
N TYR A 329 6.63 -2.20 6.98
CA TYR A 329 6.84 -1.85 8.39
C TYR A 329 5.53 -1.57 9.13
N GLN A 330 4.40 -1.55 8.43
CA GLN A 330 3.07 -1.22 8.98
C GLN A 330 1.97 -1.99 8.23
N PRO A 331 0.84 -2.30 8.87
CA PRO A 331 -0.29 -2.93 8.19
C PRO A 331 -1.08 -1.91 7.39
N ILE A 332 -1.92 -2.39 6.47
CA ILE A 332 -2.73 -1.54 5.59
C ILE A 332 -3.68 -0.67 6.40
N SER A 333 -4.24 -1.19 7.48
CA SER A 333 -5.11 -0.43 8.38
C SER A 333 -4.47 0.87 8.86
N MET A 334 -3.18 0.87 9.21
CA MET A 334 -2.44 2.07 9.62
C MET A 334 -2.23 3.02 8.45
N ILE A 335 -1.99 2.51 7.24
CA ILE A 335 -1.91 3.31 6.01
C ILE A 335 -3.25 4.03 5.75
N LEU A 336 -4.37 3.30 5.81
CA LEU A 336 -5.68 3.89 5.61
C LEU A 336 -5.96 4.98 6.65
N MET A 337 -5.60 4.73 7.90
CA MET A 337 -5.86 5.67 8.97
C MET A 337 -4.95 6.90 8.98
N THR A 338 -3.80 6.87 8.32
CA THR A 338 -2.81 7.94 8.44
C THR A 338 -2.46 8.61 7.12
N HIS A 339 -2.65 7.96 5.97
CA HIS A 339 -2.23 8.46 4.65
C HIS A 339 -3.39 8.64 3.67
N THR A 340 -4.63 8.26 4.00
CA THR A 340 -5.73 8.31 3.02
C THR A 340 -6.83 9.32 3.34
N SER A 341 -7.54 9.73 2.29
CA SER A 341 -8.80 10.47 2.35
C SER A 341 -9.91 9.65 1.72
N PRO A 342 -11.08 9.46 2.36
CA PRO A 342 -12.17 8.69 1.78
C PRO A 342 -12.87 9.49 0.67
N GLU A 343 -13.07 8.86 -0.49
CA GLU A 343 -13.82 9.45 -1.62
C GLU A 343 -15.24 8.89 -1.75
N THR A 344 -15.46 7.68 -1.22
CA THR A 344 -16.76 7.01 -1.27
C THR A 344 -17.35 6.79 0.14
N GLU A 345 -18.64 6.41 0.18
CA GLU A 345 -19.27 5.98 1.44
C GLU A 345 -18.58 4.72 2.00
N ALA A 346 -18.19 3.78 1.13
CA ALA A 346 -17.46 2.58 1.52
C ALA A 346 -16.12 2.91 2.20
N GLY A 347 -15.32 3.81 1.61
CA GLY A 347 -14.08 4.31 2.21
C GLY A 347 -14.32 4.98 3.58
N THR A 348 -15.38 5.78 3.69
CA THR A 348 -15.78 6.43 4.94
C THR A 348 -16.17 5.41 6.02
N LEU A 349 -16.93 4.38 5.66
CA LEU A 349 -17.37 3.33 6.58
C LEU A 349 -16.18 2.47 7.03
N MET A 350 -15.26 2.14 6.13
CA MET A 350 -14.04 1.40 6.45
C MET A 350 -13.17 2.14 7.46
N GLN A 351 -12.86 3.42 7.24
CA GLN A 351 -12.10 4.21 8.22
C GLN A 351 -12.83 4.30 9.56
N LYS A 352 -14.16 4.53 9.58
CA LYS A 352 -14.95 4.55 10.83
C LYS A 352 -14.93 3.24 11.59
N ARG A 353 -14.85 2.10 10.90
CA ARG A 353 -14.67 0.78 11.52
C ARG A 353 -13.29 0.68 12.15
N LEU A 354 -12.24 0.92 11.36
CA LEU A 354 -10.85 0.83 11.82
C LEU A 354 -10.53 1.79 12.98
N GLN A 355 -11.15 2.98 13.02
CA GLN A 355 -11.06 3.92 14.15
C GLN A 355 -11.53 3.34 15.49
N LYS A 356 -12.38 2.30 15.49
CA LYS A 356 -12.82 1.62 16.72
C LYS A 356 -11.86 0.53 17.16
N GLU A 357 -11.03 0.04 16.25
CA GLU A 357 -10.11 -1.08 16.46
C GLU A 357 -8.67 -0.58 16.70
N LEU A 358 -8.34 0.63 16.24
CA LEU A 358 -7.03 1.28 16.40
C LEU A 358 -7.12 2.56 17.21
N ALA A 359 -6.20 2.71 18.16
CA ALA A 359 -5.99 3.97 18.88
C ALA A 359 -4.88 4.80 18.22
N PRO A 360 -5.06 6.12 18.00
CA PRO A 360 -4.01 6.98 17.44
C PRO A 360 -2.68 6.93 18.21
N GLN A 361 -2.72 6.85 19.54
CA GLN A 361 -1.53 6.75 20.37
C GLN A 361 -0.76 5.45 20.11
N PHE A 362 -1.47 4.34 19.89
CA PHE A 362 -0.85 3.05 19.58
C PHE A 362 -0.10 3.11 18.24
N VAL A 363 -0.74 3.66 17.20
CA VAL A 363 -0.12 3.83 15.87
C VAL A 363 1.07 4.78 15.93
N ALA A 364 0.97 5.87 16.71
CA ALA A 364 2.06 6.81 16.90
C ALA A 364 3.31 6.15 17.51
N ARG A 365 3.12 5.31 18.52
CA ARG A 365 4.20 4.59 19.22
C ARG A 365 4.87 3.59 18.29
N HIS A 366 4.09 2.87 17.48
CA HIS A 366 4.61 2.02 16.41
C HIS A 366 5.44 2.81 15.37
N TYR A 367 5.00 4.02 14.98
CA TYR A 367 5.74 4.87 14.04
C TYR A 367 7.06 5.39 14.61
N LEU A 368 7.13 5.65 15.92
CA LEU A 368 8.37 6.01 16.59
C LEU A 368 9.37 4.84 16.59
N GLY A 369 8.91 3.62 16.85
CA GLY A 369 9.75 2.42 16.72
C GLY A 369 10.20 2.14 15.28
N ALA A 370 9.34 2.36 14.28
CA ALA A 370 9.73 2.28 12.88
C ALA A 370 10.75 3.36 12.48
N ALA A 371 10.62 4.57 13.02
CA ALA A 371 11.56 5.67 12.78
C ALA A 371 12.96 5.37 13.35
N GLU A 372 13.04 4.68 14.50
CA GLU A 372 14.30 4.20 15.07
C GLU A 372 15.03 3.26 14.09
N GLU A 373 14.31 2.34 13.45
CA GLU A 373 14.90 1.49 12.40
C GLU A 373 15.40 2.30 11.21
N PHE A 374 14.63 3.27 10.72
CA PHE A 374 15.08 4.08 9.58
C PHE A 374 16.27 4.98 9.91
N LEU A 375 16.47 5.40 11.16
CA LEU A 375 17.61 6.21 11.56
C LEU A 375 18.84 5.35 11.85
N HIS A 376 18.70 4.37 12.74
CA HIS A 376 19.84 3.76 13.42
C HIS A 376 20.13 2.33 12.99
N ARG A 377 19.09 1.52 12.75
CA ARG A 377 19.24 0.07 12.62
C ARG A 377 18.99 -0.47 11.22
N ASP A 378 19.90 -1.31 10.73
CA ASP A 378 19.78 -1.84 9.36
C ASP A 378 19.27 -3.28 9.26
N ALA A 379 18.22 -3.65 10.00
CA ALA A 379 17.60 -4.96 9.80
C ALA A 379 16.99 -5.10 8.38
N TRP A 380 16.62 -3.99 7.75
CA TRP A 380 15.96 -3.95 6.44
C TRP A 380 16.82 -3.46 5.25
N GLY A 381 18.11 -3.13 5.43
CA GLY A 381 18.92 -2.61 4.31
C GLY A 381 18.69 -1.14 3.94
N LYS A 382 17.97 -0.38 4.77
CA LYS A 382 17.43 0.94 4.45
C LYS A 382 17.69 2.04 5.48
N SER A 383 18.50 1.81 6.53
CA SER A 383 18.73 2.82 7.56
C SER A 383 19.60 3.99 7.08
N PHE A 384 19.54 5.12 7.79
CA PHE A 384 20.40 6.27 7.53
C PHE A 384 21.86 5.93 7.81
N VAL A 385 22.18 5.38 8.99
CA VAL A 385 23.56 5.03 9.39
C VAL A 385 24.26 4.20 8.32
N LYS A 386 23.65 3.10 7.85
CA LYS A 386 24.29 2.25 6.83
C LYS A 386 24.43 2.93 5.48
N ARG A 387 23.42 3.70 5.05
CA ARG A 387 23.46 4.38 3.75
C ARG A 387 24.42 5.55 3.73
N TYR A 388 24.54 6.25 4.85
CA TYR A 388 25.42 7.39 5.02
C TYR A 388 26.88 7.00 4.77
N GLU A 389 27.32 5.88 5.36
CA GLU A 389 28.67 5.31 5.24
C GLU A 389 28.92 4.57 3.91
N GLY A 390 27.87 4.17 3.20
CA GLY A 390 28.00 3.40 1.97
C GLY A 390 28.55 4.20 0.79
N ASP A 391 29.82 3.99 0.42
CA ASP A 391 30.49 4.63 -0.73
C ASP A 391 29.80 4.36 -2.08
N LYS A 392 29.13 3.21 -2.20
CA LYS A 392 28.40 2.81 -3.44
C LYS A 392 26.96 3.32 -3.49
N VAL A 393 26.46 3.93 -2.41
CA VAL A 393 25.10 4.44 -2.33
C VAL A 393 25.06 5.84 -2.95
N LYS A 394 24.25 6.00 -4.00
CA LYS A 394 24.03 7.32 -4.62
C LYS A 394 23.59 8.33 -3.57
N GLN A 395 24.12 9.55 -3.64
CA GLN A 395 23.89 10.59 -2.64
C GLN A 395 22.40 10.84 -2.35
N ILE A 396 21.57 10.94 -3.39
CA ILE A 396 20.11 11.10 -3.21
C ILE A 396 19.45 9.91 -2.46
N LYS A 397 19.97 8.68 -2.60
CA LYS A 397 19.42 7.52 -1.87
C LYS A 397 19.73 7.57 -0.37
N LYS A 398 20.71 8.37 0.05
CA LYS A 398 21.05 8.61 1.46
C LYS A 398 20.04 9.54 2.15
N VAL A 399 19.29 10.33 1.38
CA VAL A 399 18.22 11.22 1.88
C VAL A 399 16.96 10.45 2.27
N ILE A 400 16.68 9.33 1.60
CA ILE A 400 15.41 8.58 1.73
C ILE A 400 15.04 8.22 3.18
N PRO A 401 15.95 7.75 4.06
CA PRO A 401 15.57 7.42 5.43
C PRO A 401 15.24 8.68 6.24
N LEU A 402 15.96 9.79 6.02
CA LEU A 402 15.65 11.08 6.64
C LEU A 402 14.28 11.60 6.19
N TYR A 403 13.94 11.44 4.91
CA TYR A 403 12.59 11.72 4.41
C TYR A 403 11.53 10.88 5.12
N ARG A 404 11.78 9.58 5.26
CA ARG A 404 10.83 8.66 5.90
C ARG A 404 10.56 9.06 7.36
N VAL A 405 11.57 9.54 8.06
CA VAL A 405 11.41 9.99 9.45
C VAL A 405 10.79 11.38 9.51
N ALA A 406 11.43 12.39 8.92
CA ALA A 406 11.06 13.80 9.12
C ALA A 406 9.84 14.26 8.31
N CYS A 407 9.58 13.66 7.15
CA CYS A 407 8.44 14.05 6.31
C CYS A 407 7.19 13.19 6.52
N ASP A 408 7.32 12.02 7.16
CA ASP A 408 6.27 10.99 7.20
C ASP A 408 6.02 10.45 8.61
N LEU A 409 6.93 9.63 9.18
CA LEU A 409 6.68 8.91 10.43
C LEU A 409 6.59 9.83 11.66
N LEU A 410 7.63 10.63 11.93
CA LEU A 410 7.70 11.49 13.10
C LEU A 410 6.57 12.54 13.15
N PRO A 411 6.29 13.33 12.10
CA PRO A 411 5.24 14.34 12.17
C PRO A 411 3.85 13.73 12.39
N ARG A 412 3.55 12.57 11.80
CA ARG A 412 2.29 11.84 12.04
C ARG A 412 2.20 11.30 13.45
N ALA A 413 3.28 10.72 13.98
CA ALA A 413 3.33 10.24 15.35
C ALA A 413 3.08 11.37 16.35
N VAL A 414 3.79 12.50 16.20
CA VAL A 414 3.63 13.68 17.07
C VAL A 414 2.22 14.26 16.97
N TYR A 415 1.65 14.35 15.76
CA TYR A 415 0.27 14.79 15.57
C TYR A 415 -0.72 13.92 16.34
N MET A 416 -0.62 12.59 16.22
CA MET A 416 -1.50 11.64 16.92
C MET A 416 -1.34 11.72 18.44
N LEU A 417 -0.10 11.86 18.95
CA LEU A 417 0.16 12.02 20.38
C LEU A 417 -0.37 13.34 20.94
N LYS A 418 -0.24 14.45 20.21
CA LYS A 418 -0.71 15.78 20.64
C LYS A 418 -2.23 15.93 20.55
N THR A 419 -2.85 15.37 19.50
CA THR A 419 -4.27 15.64 19.19
C THR A 419 -5.21 14.50 19.60
N GLY A 420 -4.70 13.28 19.75
CA GLY A 420 -5.51 12.09 19.93
C GLY A 420 -6.36 11.75 18.70
N LYS A 421 -6.00 12.23 17.51
CA LYS A 421 -6.71 12.02 16.25
C LYS A 421 -5.78 11.44 15.19
N PHE A 422 -6.37 10.68 14.27
CA PHE A 422 -5.68 10.19 13.09
C PHE A 422 -5.39 11.33 12.09
N PRO A 423 -4.24 11.32 11.38
CA PRO A 423 -3.84 12.35 10.43
C PRO A 423 -4.34 12.10 8.99
N ALA A 424 -5.22 11.13 8.76
CA ALA A 424 -5.92 10.97 7.49
C ALA A 424 -6.53 12.31 7.05
N SER A 425 -6.32 12.67 5.78
CA SER A 425 -6.75 13.96 5.18
C SER A 425 -6.11 15.23 5.77
N VAL A 426 -5.05 15.12 6.59
CA VAL A 426 -4.30 16.28 7.06
C VAL A 426 -3.15 16.58 6.10
N GLU A 427 -3.06 17.84 5.66
CA GLU A 427 -2.00 18.30 4.77
C GLU A 427 -0.61 18.18 5.41
N ASN A 428 0.38 17.82 4.60
CA ASN A 428 1.75 17.63 5.09
C ASN A 428 2.33 18.89 5.76
N ASP A 429 1.99 20.10 5.29
CA ASP A 429 2.46 21.35 5.91
C ASP A 429 2.00 21.50 7.37
N GLU A 430 0.76 21.12 7.66
CA GLU A 430 0.22 21.10 9.02
C GLU A 430 0.91 20.04 9.86
N LEU A 431 1.08 18.82 9.32
CA LEU A 431 1.77 17.73 10.01
C LEU A 431 3.20 18.10 10.38
N TRP A 432 3.95 18.71 9.45
CA TRP A 432 5.33 19.12 9.72
C TRP A 432 5.41 20.25 10.74
N THR A 433 4.43 21.16 10.74
CA THR A 433 4.32 22.23 11.72
C THR A 433 4.04 21.67 13.12
N VAL A 434 3.04 20.79 13.26
CA VAL A 434 2.68 20.15 14.54
C VAL A 434 3.80 19.23 15.04
N GLY A 435 4.46 18.53 14.12
CA GLY A 435 5.61 17.67 14.35
C GLY A 435 6.89 18.41 14.70
N GLU A 436 6.90 19.75 14.61
CA GLU A 436 8.07 20.60 14.83
C GLU A 436 9.25 20.25 13.91
N VAL A 437 8.98 19.76 12.68
CA VAL A 437 9.99 19.27 11.72
C VAL A 437 9.91 19.97 10.35
N LYS A 438 9.16 21.07 10.26
CA LYS A 438 8.92 21.79 8.99
C LYS A 438 10.20 22.21 8.27
N GLU A 439 11.15 22.82 8.99
CA GLU A 439 12.41 23.26 8.39
C GLU A 439 13.22 22.08 7.82
N GLU A 440 13.25 20.95 8.53
CA GLU A 440 13.96 19.74 8.09
C GLU A 440 13.26 19.09 6.90
N ALA A 441 11.93 19.02 6.91
CA ALA A 441 11.14 18.49 5.81
C ALA A 441 11.33 19.32 4.53
N GLU A 442 11.25 20.64 4.62
CA GLU A 442 11.50 21.55 3.49
C GLU A 442 12.94 21.41 2.95
N LYS A 443 13.93 21.30 3.83
CA LYS A 443 15.33 21.05 3.44
C LYS A 443 15.51 19.70 2.72
N ILE A 444 14.83 18.66 3.18
CA ILE A 444 14.81 17.35 2.51
C ILE A 444 14.15 17.42 1.13
N GLN A 445 13.03 18.14 1.00
CA GLN A 445 12.39 18.38 -0.29
C GLN A 445 13.32 19.11 -1.26
N GLU A 446 14.08 20.08 -0.74
CA GLU A 446 15.10 20.76 -1.52
C GLU A 446 16.17 19.78 -2.02
N PHE A 447 16.67 18.88 -1.18
CA PHE A 447 17.62 17.83 -1.59
C PHE A 447 17.08 16.97 -2.73
N PHE A 448 15.80 16.59 -2.72
CA PHE A 448 15.19 15.87 -3.86
C PHE A 448 15.10 16.72 -5.12
N LYS A 449 14.88 18.04 -5.01
CA LYS A 449 14.86 18.94 -6.18
C LYS A 449 16.26 19.10 -6.79
N ARG A 450 17.29 19.30 -5.96
CA ARG A 450 18.66 19.57 -6.44
C ARG A 450 19.48 18.31 -6.77
N GLN A 451 19.14 17.16 -6.18
CA GLN A 451 19.79 15.86 -6.38
C GLN A 451 21.29 15.76 -5.98
N ASP A 452 21.85 16.77 -5.31
CA ASP A 452 23.29 16.91 -5.04
C ASP A 452 23.68 17.20 -3.58
N ALA A 453 22.78 16.91 -2.61
CA ALA A 453 23.00 17.15 -1.18
C ALA A 453 24.34 16.59 -0.66
N THR A 454 25.18 17.40 -0.02
CA THR A 454 26.50 17.00 0.46
C THR A 454 26.45 16.13 1.73
N GLN A 455 27.51 15.38 2.05
CA GLN A 455 27.58 14.58 3.28
C GLN A 455 27.47 15.44 4.55
N GLU A 456 28.05 16.64 4.54
CA GLU A 456 27.97 17.60 5.64
C GLU A 456 26.52 18.04 5.86
N GLU A 457 25.82 18.45 4.80
CA GLU A 457 24.40 18.83 4.86
C GLU A 457 23.53 17.68 5.39
N LEU A 458 23.79 16.43 4.97
CA LEU A 458 23.07 15.26 5.47
C LEU A 458 23.33 15.03 6.96
N SER A 459 24.59 15.09 7.40
CA SER A 459 24.96 14.85 8.80
C SER A 459 24.35 15.90 9.72
N GLU A 460 24.41 17.18 9.36
CA GLU A 460 23.79 18.25 10.13
C GLU A 460 22.28 18.08 10.23
N THR A 461 21.63 17.78 9.11
CA THR A 461 20.17 17.59 9.07
C THR A 461 19.76 16.38 9.90
N ALA A 462 20.48 15.27 9.80
CA ALA A 462 20.24 14.07 10.59
C ALA A 462 20.34 14.33 12.10
N LYS A 463 21.37 15.07 12.55
CA LYS A 463 21.52 15.42 13.98
C LYS A 463 20.34 16.23 14.53
N VAL A 464 19.81 17.16 13.74
CA VAL A 464 18.65 17.96 14.15
C VAL A 464 17.39 17.09 14.22
N ILE A 465 17.17 16.23 13.22
CA ILE A 465 16.06 15.28 13.21
C ILE A 465 16.14 14.35 14.41
N GLU A 466 17.32 13.78 14.69
CA GLU A 466 17.56 12.91 15.83
C GLU A 466 17.26 13.61 17.16
N THR A 467 17.74 14.85 17.33
CA THR A 467 17.43 15.65 18.53
C THR A 467 15.93 15.85 18.72
N LYS A 468 15.18 16.07 17.64
CA LYS A 468 13.71 16.24 17.69
C LYS A 468 13.00 14.91 17.96
N PHE A 469 13.44 13.83 17.33
CA PHE A 469 12.93 12.48 17.50
C PHE A 469 13.08 11.98 18.95
N GLN A 470 14.26 12.17 19.56
CA GLN A 470 14.55 11.73 20.94
C GLN A 470 13.68 12.40 22.01
N LYS A 471 12.96 13.49 21.69
CA LYS A 471 11.97 14.08 22.61
C LYS A 471 10.71 13.23 22.79
N TRP A 472 10.43 12.35 21.82
CA TRP A 472 9.18 11.60 21.73
C TRP A 472 9.36 10.10 21.88
N PHE A 473 10.48 9.59 21.37
CA PHE A 473 10.85 8.17 21.39
C PHE A 473 11.14 7.66 22.80
N THR A 474 10.71 6.44 23.08
CA THR A 474 11.13 5.64 24.24
C THR A 474 11.54 4.24 23.80
N ASP A 475 12.31 3.54 24.64
CA ASP A 475 12.72 2.15 24.35
C ASP A 475 11.50 1.20 24.18
N GLU A 476 10.36 1.53 24.80
CA GLU A 476 9.09 0.78 24.66
C GLU A 476 8.51 0.87 23.26
N ASP A 477 8.74 1.97 22.54
CA ASP A 477 8.27 2.17 21.17
C ASP A 477 8.90 1.14 20.22
N TYR A 478 10.19 0.86 20.43
CA TYR A 478 10.93 -0.11 19.63
C TYR A 478 10.49 -1.55 19.91
N LEU A 479 10.30 -1.92 21.18
CA LEU A 479 9.76 -3.23 21.54
C LEU A 479 8.35 -3.44 20.97
N LEU A 480 7.49 -2.43 21.09
CA LEU A 480 6.15 -2.45 20.51
C LEU A 480 6.19 -2.61 18.98
N PHE A 481 7.13 -1.93 18.32
CA PHE A 481 7.34 -2.08 16.88
C PHE A 481 7.67 -3.53 16.53
N LEU A 482 8.64 -4.17 17.22
CA LEU A 482 8.98 -5.57 16.98
C LEU A 482 7.81 -6.53 17.20
N GLU A 483 7.03 -6.35 18.27
CA GLU A 483 5.83 -7.14 18.53
C GLU A 483 4.78 -7.01 17.41
N ASN A 484 4.60 -5.80 16.88
CA ASN A 484 3.69 -5.57 15.76
C ASN A 484 4.24 -6.17 14.46
N MET A 485 5.55 -6.10 14.23
CA MET A 485 6.19 -6.76 13.09
C MET A 485 6.04 -8.28 13.14
N GLU A 486 6.09 -8.88 14.32
CA GLU A 486 5.83 -10.32 14.50
C GLU A 486 4.38 -10.68 14.16
N LYS A 487 3.39 -9.90 14.64
CA LYS A 487 1.97 -10.11 14.30
C LYS A 487 1.70 -10.09 12.80
N MET A 488 2.42 -9.24 12.07
CA MET A 488 2.32 -9.14 10.60
C MET A 488 3.13 -10.22 9.86
N GLY A 489 3.81 -11.13 10.57
CA GLY A 489 4.70 -12.13 9.98
C GLY A 489 5.92 -11.53 9.27
N GLN A 490 6.23 -10.25 9.53
CA GLN A 490 7.27 -9.53 8.77
C GLN A 490 8.67 -9.84 9.28
N LEU A 491 8.84 -10.23 10.55
CA LEU A 491 10.16 -10.57 11.08
C LEU A 491 10.80 -11.76 10.34
N GLU A 492 10.02 -12.76 9.91
CA GLU A 492 10.52 -13.96 9.20
C GLU A 492 11.22 -13.66 7.87
N THR A 493 10.90 -12.51 7.28
CA THR A 493 11.46 -12.08 5.99
C THR A 493 12.85 -11.44 6.12
N LEU A 494 13.30 -11.16 7.35
CA LEU A 494 14.53 -10.41 7.62
C LEU A 494 15.73 -11.32 7.80
N THR A 495 16.91 -10.79 7.48
CA THR A 495 18.17 -11.51 7.68
C THR A 495 18.40 -11.87 9.15
N GLU A 496 18.01 -10.99 10.07
CA GLU A 496 18.09 -11.23 11.52
C GLU A 496 16.74 -11.64 12.13
N GLY A 497 15.81 -12.11 11.29
CA GLY A 497 14.43 -12.38 11.65
C GLY A 497 14.26 -13.32 12.83
N GLU A 498 14.95 -14.46 12.80
CA GLU A 498 14.91 -15.47 13.87
C GLU A 498 15.34 -14.88 15.23
N GLN A 499 16.37 -14.02 15.21
CA GLN A 499 16.89 -13.40 16.43
C GLN A 499 15.94 -12.35 17.00
N LEU A 500 15.24 -11.61 16.13
CA LEU A 500 14.21 -10.65 16.54
C LEU A 500 12.94 -11.34 17.05
N GLN A 501 12.54 -12.45 16.44
CA GLN A 501 11.44 -13.28 16.95
C GLN A 501 11.79 -13.84 18.34
N GLU A 502 13.04 -14.25 18.55
CA GLU A 502 13.49 -14.70 19.86
C GLU A 502 13.40 -13.60 20.91
N ILE A 503 13.79 -12.36 20.59
CA ILE A 503 13.62 -11.20 21.49
C ILE A 503 12.15 -11.03 21.87
N VAL A 504 11.24 -11.04 20.89
CA VAL A 504 9.80 -10.87 21.12
C VAL A 504 9.24 -12.02 21.97
N ARG A 505 9.65 -13.26 21.69
CA ARG A 505 9.26 -14.45 22.45
C ARG A 505 9.72 -14.37 23.91
N LEU A 506 11.01 -14.13 24.14
CA LEU A 506 11.58 -14.02 25.49
C LEU A 506 10.95 -12.87 26.27
N SER A 507 10.75 -11.72 25.62
CA SER A 507 10.07 -10.56 26.22
C SER A 507 8.68 -10.94 26.71
N ARG A 508 7.91 -11.64 25.87
CA ARG A 508 6.56 -12.12 26.23
C ARG A 508 6.60 -13.12 27.37
N GLU A 509 7.43 -14.16 27.28
CA GLU A 509 7.56 -15.19 28.32
C GLU A 509 7.90 -14.59 29.69
N ILE A 510 8.85 -13.64 29.74
CA ILE A 510 9.18 -12.92 30.97
C ILE A 510 7.97 -12.17 31.51
N THR A 511 7.27 -11.40 30.66
CA THR A 511 6.14 -10.57 31.09
C THR A 511 4.89 -11.36 31.49
N GLU A 512 4.68 -12.55 30.93
CA GLU A 512 3.56 -13.45 31.26
C GLU A 512 3.78 -14.26 32.53
N LEU A 513 5.04 -14.54 32.87
CA LEU A 513 5.41 -15.30 34.08
C LEU A 513 5.41 -14.44 35.35
N VAL A 514 5.51 -13.12 35.23
CA VAL A 514 5.49 -12.22 36.39
C VAL A 514 4.06 -11.85 36.80
N PRO A 515 3.78 -11.59 38.09
CA PRO A 515 2.46 -11.18 38.54
C PRO A 515 1.99 -9.88 37.86
N ASP A 516 0.71 -9.78 37.47
CA ASP A 516 0.10 -8.63 36.76
C ASP A 516 0.51 -7.25 37.30
N LYS A 517 0.62 -7.12 38.64
CA LYS A 517 1.01 -5.87 39.32
C LYS A 517 2.46 -5.42 39.04
N GLN A 518 3.31 -6.31 38.52
CA GLN A 518 4.72 -6.10 38.20
C GLN A 518 4.99 -6.07 36.70
N THR A 519 4.09 -6.60 35.87
CA THR A 519 4.26 -6.77 34.42
C THR A 519 4.75 -5.50 33.74
N GLU A 520 4.11 -4.36 33.98
CA GLU A 520 4.49 -3.11 33.34
C GLU A 520 5.91 -2.67 33.69
N LYS A 521 6.31 -2.78 34.96
CA LYS A 521 7.64 -2.37 35.42
C LYS A 521 8.74 -3.28 34.87
N VAL A 522 8.46 -4.58 34.77
CA VAL A 522 9.37 -5.55 34.16
C VAL A 522 9.47 -5.29 32.66
N ARG A 523 8.34 -5.02 32.01
CA ARG A 523 8.28 -4.65 30.59
C ARG A 523 9.12 -3.41 30.27
N THR A 524 9.12 -2.37 31.12
CA THR A 524 10.01 -1.22 30.95
C THR A 524 11.50 -1.60 31.00
N ALA A 525 11.89 -2.55 31.87
CA ALA A 525 13.28 -3.04 31.92
C ALA A 525 13.63 -3.86 30.67
N VAL A 526 12.72 -4.74 30.21
CA VAL A 526 12.84 -5.49 28.95
C VAL A 526 13.02 -4.53 27.77
N ALA A 527 12.15 -3.53 27.66
CA ALA A 527 12.19 -2.54 26.60
C ALA A 527 13.54 -1.81 26.59
N MET A 528 14.00 -1.33 27.75
CA MET A 528 15.30 -0.66 27.85
C MET A 528 16.46 -1.58 27.44
N ALA A 529 16.50 -2.82 27.92
CA ALA A 529 17.54 -3.76 27.53
C ALA A 529 17.53 -4.01 26.01
N VAL A 530 16.36 -4.28 25.43
CA VAL A 530 16.21 -4.48 23.97
C VAL A 530 16.62 -3.23 23.18
N GLY A 531 16.16 -2.05 23.59
CA GLY A 531 16.45 -0.79 22.92
C GLY A 531 17.92 -0.36 22.99
N ARG A 532 18.63 -0.65 24.10
CA ARG A 532 20.04 -0.29 24.29
C ARG A 532 21.02 -1.28 23.68
N HIS A 533 20.65 -2.57 23.61
CA HIS A 533 21.50 -3.63 23.04
C HIS A 533 21.16 -3.98 21.57
N LYS A 534 20.27 -3.24 20.90
CA LYS A 534 19.76 -3.58 19.55
C LYS A 534 20.82 -3.65 18.43
N GLU A 535 21.92 -2.91 18.55
CA GLU A 535 23.04 -2.91 17.58
C GLU A 535 24.20 -3.83 17.98
N GLN A 536 24.07 -4.53 19.10
CA GLN A 536 25.16 -5.31 19.66
C GLN A 536 24.99 -6.80 19.35
N HIS A 537 26.09 -7.43 18.98
CA HIS A 537 26.16 -8.87 18.78
C HIS A 537 27.26 -9.48 19.65
N ARG A 538 26.97 -10.64 20.24
CA ARG A 538 27.93 -11.46 20.96
C ARG A 538 28.96 -12.06 20.01
N GLU A 539 30.06 -12.53 20.59
CA GLU A 539 31.01 -13.40 19.88
C GLU A 539 30.30 -14.65 19.36
N GLY A 540 30.09 -14.72 18.03
CA GLY A 540 29.27 -15.75 17.39
C GLY A 540 28.10 -15.21 16.56
N GLY A 541 27.79 -13.90 16.66
CA GLY A 541 26.81 -13.22 15.81
C GLY A 541 25.37 -13.21 16.34
N GLU A 542 25.15 -13.63 17.58
CA GLU A 542 23.83 -13.52 18.24
C GLU A 542 23.63 -12.11 18.83
N MET A 543 22.45 -11.53 18.73
CA MET A 543 22.07 -10.26 19.32
C MET A 543 22.22 -10.29 20.84
N TYR A 544 22.90 -9.29 21.37
CA TYR A 544 23.16 -9.18 22.81
C TYR A 544 21.86 -9.13 23.63
N ALA A 545 20.80 -8.51 23.07
CA ALA A 545 19.47 -8.48 23.67
C ALA A 545 18.93 -9.89 24.01
N ASN A 546 19.24 -10.93 23.22
CA ASN A 546 18.79 -12.29 23.52
C ASN A 546 19.43 -12.85 24.79
N HIS A 547 20.72 -12.55 25.03
CA HIS A 547 21.42 -12.98 26.25
C HIS A 547 20.81 -12.36 27.50
N VAL A 548 20.69 -11.03 27.54
CA VAL A 548 20.15 -10.33 28.71
C VAL A 548 18.71 -10.75 29.03
N LEU A 549 17.90 -11.05 27.99
CA LEU A 549 16.56 -11.60 28.18
C LEU A 549 16.57 -13.06 28.68
N ARG A 550 17.48 -13.92 28.21
CA ARG A 550 17.63 -15.28 28.79
C ARG A 550 18.02 -15.24 30.26
N VAL A 551 18.94 -14.34 30.63
CA VAL A 551 19.33 -14.13 32.04
C VAL A 551 18.11 -13.65 32.86
N GLY A 552 17.33 -12.71 32.33
CA GLY A 552 16.06 -12.26 32.92
C GLY A 552 15.01 -13.37 33.06
N LEU A 553 14.86 -14.23 32.05
CA LEU A 553 13.95 -15.37 32.07
C LEU A 553 14.36 -16.40 33.13
N ARG A 554 15.66 -16.69 33.26
CA ARG A 554 16.18 -17.56 34.31
C ARG A 554 15.89 -17.00 35.71
N ALA A 555 16.09 -15.70 35.90
CA ALA A 555 15.72 -15.03 37.15
C ALA A 555 14.20 -15.14 37.42
N THR A 556 13.37 -14.97 36.39
CA THR A 556 11.92 -15.09 36.46
C THR A 556 11.49 -16.50 36.87
N GLN A 557 12.09 -17.53 36.28
CA GLN A 557 11.82 -18.93 36.65
C GLN A 557 12.28 -19.24 38.08
N TYR A 558 13.42 -18.70 38.50
CA TYR A 558 13.94 -18.91 39.84
C TYR A 558 13.03 -18.32 40.93
N VAL A 559 12.55 -17.08 40.76
CA VAL A 559 11.68 -16.44 41.75
C VAL A 559 10.34 -17.17 41.91
N LEU A 560 9.85 -17.82 40.84
CA LEU A 560 8.63 -18.64 40.88
C LEU A 560 8.82 -19.92 41.69
N ILE A 561 10.02 -20.53 41.62
CA ILE A 561 10.32 -21.76 42.37
C ILE A 561 10.59 -21.46 43.85
N GLN A 562 11.26 -20.33 44.13
CA GLN A 562 11.77 -20.01 45.47
C GLN A 562 10.83 -19.09 46.28
N GLU A 563 9.72 -18.63 45.71
CA GLU A 563 8.74 -17.75 46.37
C GLU A 563 9.37 -16.51 47.05
N LEU A 564 10.41 -15.93 46.44
CA LEU A 564 11.15 -14.79 47.02
C LEU A 564 10.24 -13.56 47.23
N GLU A 565 10.53 -12.72 48.22
CA GLU A 565 9.78 -11.47 48.44
C GLU A 565 10.17 -10.37 47.43
N ASN A 566 11.45 -10.31 47.02
CA ASN A 566 12.02 -9.27 46.15
C ASN A 566 12.08 -9.67 44.66
N GLN A 567 11.04 -10.35 44.16
CA GLN A 567 11.01 -10.94 42.80
C GLN A 567 11.27 -9.90 41.71
N GLU A 568 10.56 -8.77 41.78
CA GLU A 568 10.63 -7.67 40.80
C GLU A 568 12.05 -7.11 40.66
N ILE A 569 12.79 -7.04 41.78
CA ILE A 569 14.13 -6.44 41.85
C ILE A 569 15.14 -7.36 41.18
N LEU A 570 15.11 -8.66 41.51
CA LEU A 570 16.00 -9.65 40.92
C LEU A 570 15.80 -9.74 39.41
N ILE A 571 14.55 -9.78 38.94
CA ILE A 571 14.24 -9.88 37.50
C ILE A 571 14.75 -8.67 36.74
N LYS A 572 14.44 -7.45 37.20
CA LYS A 572 14.89 -6.23 36.52
C LYS A 572 16.41 -6.07 36.55
N ALA A 573 17.06 -6.38 37.67
CA ALA A 573 18.52 -6.33 37.76
C ALA A 573 19.18 -7.37 36.84
N ALA A 574 18.60 -8.57 36.70
CA ALA A 574 19.05 -9.59 35.77
C ALA A 574 18.94 -9.15 34.30
N ILE A 575 17.82 -8.51 33.93
CA ILE A 575 17.61 -7.97 32.57
C ILE A 575 18.59 -6.81 32.26
N LEU A 576 18.95 -6.02 33.26
CA LEU A 576 19.77 -4.81 33.11
C LEU A 576 21.26 -5.01 33.45
N HIS A 577 21.71 -6.24 33.73
CA HIS A 577 23.00 -6.49 34.39
C HIS A 577 24.21 -5.92 33.64
N ASP A 578 24.21 -5.98 32.30
CA ASP A 578 25.31 -5.51 31.43
C ASP A 578 25.08 -4.10 30.89
N ILE A 579 23.98 -3.43 31.28
CA ILE A 579 23.58 -2.19 30.62
C ILE A 579 24.54 -1.02 30.87
N LEU A 580 25.25 -1.00 32.02
CA LEU A 580 26.25 0.03 32.32
C LEU A 580 27.61 -0.26 31.66
N GLU A 581 27.90 -1.52 31.36
CA GLU A 581 29.17 -1.92 30.75
C GLU A 581 29.15 -1.69 29.24
N ASP A 582 28.11 -2.20 28.57
CA ASP A 582 28.12 -2.33 27.12
C ASP A 582 27.36 -1.21 26.40
N THR A 583 26.69 -0.30 27.12
CA THR A 583 25.82 0.72 26.51
C THR A 583 26.16 2.12 27.04
N PRO A 584 25.81 3.21 26.34
CA PRO A 584 26.03 4.58 26.81
C PRO A 584 25.10 5.00 27.97
N THR A 585 24.45 4.04 28.65
CA THR A 585 23.51 4.29 29.76
C THR A 585 24.25 4.80 30.99
N SER A 586 23.69 5.81 31.66
CA SER A 586 24.26 6.36 32.90
C SER A 586 23.66 5.74 34.16
N GLU A 587 24.43 5.72 35.25
CA GLU A 587 23.93 5.34 36.59
C GLU A 587 22.70 6.19 37.00
N GLU A 588 22.71 7.49 36.67
CA GLU A 588 21.61 8.40 36.97
C GLU A 588 20.32 7.98 36.28
N GLU A 589 20.39 7.55 35.01
CA GLU A 589 19.23 7.08 34.27
C GLU A 589 18.60 5.84 34.92
N ILE A 590 19.41 4.85 35.33
CA ILE A 590 18.94 3.64 36.02
C ILE A 590 18.32 4.00 37.36
N GLY A 591 18.99 4.87 38.14
CA GLY A 591 18.51 5.33 39.44
C GLY A 591 17.16 6.06 39.35
N GLN A 592 16.95 6.87 38.30
CA GLN A 592 15.69 7.57 38.06
C GLN A 592 14.58 6.63 37.57
N LYS A 593 14.87 5.72 36.64
CA LYS A 593 13.86 4.83 36.04
C LYS A 593 13.46 3.66 36.95
N PHE A 594 14.42 3.03 37.62
CA PHE A 594 14.21 1.78 38.34
C PHE A 594 14.43 1.89 39.85
N GLY A 595 15.06 2.97 40.31
CA GLY A 595 15.33 3.21 41.73
C GLY A 595 16.70 2.73 42.18
N LYS A 596 17.09 3.19 43.37
CA LYS A 596 18.44 3.00 43.92
C LYS A 596 18.84 1.53 44.07
N GLU A 597 17.95 0.68 44.57
CA GLU A 597 18.30 -0.73 44.87
C GLU A 597 18.76 -1.50 43.62
N ILE A 598 18.07 -1.29 42.50
CA ILE A 598 18.45 -1.92 41.22
C ILE A 598 19.75 -1.33 40.70
N LEU A 599 19.93 -0.01 40.80
CA LEU A 599 21.20 0.63 40.44
C LEU A 599 22.38 0.04 41.22
N GLU A 600 22.26 -0.13 42.54
CA GLU A 600 23.35 -0.69 43.35
C GLU A 600 23.67 -2.14 42.96
N ILE A 601 22.65 -2.95 42.63
CA ILE A 601 22.86 -4.32 42.15
C ILE A 601 23.55 -4.33 40.79
N VAL A 602 23.02 -3.58 39.81
CA VAL A 602 23.59 -3.49 38.46
C VAL A 602 25.03 -3.00 38.55
N LYS A 603 25.28 -1.92 39.29
CA LYS A 603 26.63 -1.39 39.54
C LYS A 603 27.56 -2.41 40.21
N ALA A 604 27.06 -3.21 41.14
CA ALA A 604 27.86 -4.24 41.80
C ALA A 604 28.27 -5.34 40.83
N VAL A 605 27.40 -5.70 39.87
CA VAL A 605 27.69 -6.71 38.84
C VAL A 605 28.35 -6.14 37.59
N SER A 606 28.45 -4.82 37.44
CA SER A 606 29.18 -4.20 36.33
C SER A 606 30.70 -4.14 36.59
N HIS A 607 31.55 -4.55 35.67
CA HIS A 607 32.99 -4.33 35.68
C HIS A 607 33.32 -2.83 35.67
N ARG A 608 34.34 -2.42 36.42
CA ARG A 608 34.78 -1.00 36.44
C ARG A 608 35.75 -0.67 35.32
N ASP A 609 36.62 -1.64 35.00
CA ASP A 609 37.76 -1.51 34.10
C ASP A 609 37.99 -2.89 33.44
N GLU A 610 38.51 -2.95 32.21
CA GLU A 610 38.81 -4.21 31.50
C GLU A 610 39.81 -5.12 32.26
N ASP A 611 40.67 -4.53 33.10
CA ASP A 611 41.72 -5.21 33.85
C ASP A 611 41.35 -5.49 35.32
N GLU A 612 40.08 -5.30 35.72
CA GLU A 612 39.64 -5.57 37.10
C GLU A 612 39.84 -7.06 37.45
N PRO A 613 40.65 -7.42 38.47
CA PRO A 613 40.88 -8.82 38.82
C PRO A 613 39.59 -9.52 39.23
N ASP A 614 39.37 -10.75 38.75
CA ASP A 614 38.18 -11.56 39.07
C ASP A 614 37.89 -11.67 40.56
N GLU A 615 38.91 -11.76 41.42
CA GLU A 615 38.73 -11.79 42.87
C GLU A 615 38.19 -10.46 43.43
N GLU A 616 38.67 -9.32 42.93
CA GLU A 616 38.17 -8.00 43.35
C GLU A 616 36.72 -7.82 42.89
N TYR A 617 36.46 -8.12 41.62
CA TYR A 617 35.14 -8.04 41.01
C TYR A 617 34.12 -8.94 41.74
N LEU A 618 34.42 -10.23 41.92
CA LEU A 618 33.49 -11.16 42.57
C LEU A 618 33.29 -10.86 44.07
N ASN A 619 34.30 -10.35 44.77
CA ASN A 619 34.13 -9.88 46.14
C ASN A 619 33.21 -8.64 46.21
N ARG A 620 33.27 -7.77 45.21
CA ARG A 620 32.36 -6.62 45.08
C ARG A 620 30.93 -7.05 44.77
N VAL A 621 30.74 -8.04 43.89
CA VAL A 621 29.44 -8.68 43.65
C VAL A 621 28.88 -9.24 44.95
N ALA A 622 29.69 -9.97 45.73
CA ALA A 622 29.28 -10.50 47.03
C ALA A 622 28.92 -9.39 48.04
N ALA A 623 29.66 -8.28 48.04
CA ALA A 623 29.35 -7.11 48.88
C ALA A 623 28.07 -6.38 48.44
N GLY A 624 27.64 -6.54 47.19
CA GLY A 624 26.37 -6.05 46.65
C GLY A 624 25.13 -6.80 47.16
N GLY A 625 25.30 -7.92 47.86
CA GLY A 625 24.24 -8.71 48.48
C GLY A 625 23.76 -9.89 47.65
N ASP A 626 22.88 -10.71 48.24
CA ASP A 626 22.47 -12.01 47.68
C ASP A 626 21.83 -11.90 46.28
N LEU A 627 21.10 -10.82 46.00
CA LEU A 627 20.52 -10.59 44.68
C LEU A 627 21.59 -10.33 43.61
N ALA A 628 22.66 -9.60 43.94
CA ALA A 628 23.77 -9.37 43.00
C ALA A 628 24.51 -10.68 42.69
N VAL A 629 24.71 -11.51 43.71
CA VAL A 629 25.27 -12.86 43.55
C VAL A 629 24.40 -13.72 42.64
N LEU A 630 23.08 -13.73 42.84
CA LEU A 630 22.14 -14.47 41.98
C LEU A 630 22.14 -13.97 40.52
N VAL A 631 22.14 -12.65 40.31
CA VAL A 631 22.26 -12.07 38.95
C VAL A 631 23.52 -12.59 38.28
N LYS A 632 24.67 -12.53 38.96
CA LYS A 632 25.93 -12.99 38.35
C LYS A 632 25.98 -14.50 38.15
N ARG A 633 25.33 -15.28 39.02
CA ARG A 633 25.14 -16.73 38.82
C ARG A 633 24.39 -16.98 37.52
N PHE A 634 23.26 -16.31 37.30
CA PHE A 634 22.44 -16.51 36.11
C PHE A 634 23.15 -16.08 34.82
N ASP A 635 23.83 -14.93 34.84
CA ASP A 635 24.71 -14.51 33.74
C ASP A 635 25.76 -15.60 33.43
N ARG A 636 26.43 -16.14 34.45
CA ARG A 636 27.45 -17.18 34.24
C ARG A 636 26.88 -18.47 33.67
N LEU A 637 25.68 -18.88 34.08
CA LEU A 637 25.00 -20.06 33.56
C LEU A 637 24.59 -19.87 32.09
N GLU A 638 24.12 -18.69 31.69
CA GLU A 638 23.82 -18.39 30.28
C GLU A 638 25.09 -18.28 29.44
N ASN A 639 26.15 -17.67 29.97
CA ASN A 639 27.45 -17.67 29.31
C ASN A 639 27.95 -19.09 29.02
N LEU A 640 27.80 -20.03 29.97
CA LEU A 640 28.13 -21.44 29.74
C LEU A 640 27.27 -22.09 28.65
N ASN A 641 25.97 -21.78 28.59
CA ASN A 641 25.10 -22.27 27.52
C ASN A 641 25.54 -21.73 26.15
N ASP A 642 25.97 -20.47 26.09
CA ASP A 642 26.41 -19.82 24.86
C ASP A 642 27.77 -20.33 24.37
N LEU A 643 28.65 -20.80 25.28
CA LEU A 643 29.90 -21.45 24.92
C LEU A 643 29.70 -22.71 24.06
N VAL A 644 28.53 -23.35 24.09
CA VAL A 644 28.20 -24.49 23.21
C VAL A 644 28.17 -24.07 21.73
N LYS A 645 27.83 -22.81 21.44
CA LYS A 645 27.77 -22.26 20.08
C LYS A 645 29.06 -21.54 19.67
N ALA A 646 29.96 -21.27 20.62
CA ALA A 646 31.16 -20.48 20.39
C ALA A 646 32.28 -21.28 19.68
N PRO A 647 33.25 -20.61 19.02
CA PRO A 647 34.42 -21.28 18.46
C PRO A 647 35.19 -22.08 19.52
N LYS A 648 35.54 -23.33 19.23
CA LYS A 648 36.14 -24.28 20.20
C LYS A 648 37.31 -23.71 21.02
N LYS A 649 38.22 -22.98 20.36
CA LYS A 649 39.38 -22.38 21.04
C LYS A 649 38.96 -21.33 22.08
N PHE A 650 37.96 -20.52 21.75
CA PHE A 650 37.40 -19.53 22.65
C PHE A 650 36.65 -20.18 23.80
N GLY A 651 35.79 -21.18 23.51
CA GLY A 651 35.08 -21.94 24.54
C GLY A 651 36.00 -22.58 25.58
N LEU A 652 37.06 -23.27 25.13
CA LEU A 652 38.05 -23.88 26.04
C LEU A 652 38.83 -22.84 26.86
N GLN A 653 39.09 -21.65 26.30
CA GLN A 653 39.73 -20.57 27.04
C GLN A 653 38.80 -20.07 28.15
N LYS A 654 37.54 -19.77 27.83
CA LYS A 654 36.55 -19.30 28.81
C LYS A 654 36.24 -20.33 29.89
N LEU A 655 36.22 -21.62 29.57
CA LEU A 655 36.09 -22.68 30.58
C LEU A 655 37.27 -22.72 31.56
N ARG A 656 38.50 -22.46 31.10
CA ARG A 656 39.69 -22.40 31.98
C ARG A 656 39.70 -21.16 32.87
N GLU A 657 39.27 -20.02 32.34
CA GLU A 657 39.08 -18.79 33.13
C GLU A 657 38.05 -19.07 34.24
N LEU A 658 36.93 -19.71 33.91
CA LEU A 658 35.91 -20.07 34.89
C LEU A 658 36.40 -21.08 35.94
N GLU A 659 37.21 -22.07 35.54
CA GLU A 659 37.82 -23.05 36.45
C GLU A 659 38.68 -22.35 37.53
N GLN A 660 39.39 -21.27 37.17
CA GLN A 660 40.19 -20.48 38.11
C GLN A 660 39.32 -19.69 39.10
N ALA A 661 38.10 -19.30 38.69
CA ALA A 661 37.16 -18.57 39.53
C ALA A 661 36.36 -19.48 40.49
N ILE A 662 36.31 -20.80 40.26
CA ILE A 662 35.52 -21.75 41.07
C ILE A 662 35.77 -21.64 42.58
N PRO A 663 37.02 -21.56 43.10
CA PRO A 663 37.25 -21.43 44.54
C PRO A 663 36.63 -20.16 45.14
N ILE A 664 36.52 -19.09 44.35
CA ILE A 664 35.86 -17.84 44.76
C ILE A 664 34.36 -18.05 44.79
N TRP A 665 33.78 -18.70 43.77
CA TRP A 665 32.37 -19.08 43.72
C TRP A 665 31.97 -19.99 44.88
N GLN A 666 32.76 -21.00 45.23
CA GLN A 666 32.51 -21.86 46.39
C GLN A 666 32.45 -21.08 47.72
N ARG A 667 33.08 -19.90 47.79
CA ARG A 667 33.03 -19.01 48.95
C ARG A 667 31.80 -18.10 48.96
N ILE A 668 31.42 -17.55 47.80
CA ILE A 668 30.36 -16.51 47.72
C ILE A 668 28.98 -17.06 47.35
N ASP A 669 28.91 -18.16 46.61
CA ASP A 669 27.68 -18.87 46.20
C ASP A 669 27.96 -20.38 46.07
N PRO A 670 27.98 -21.11 47.20
CA PRO A 670 28.27 -22.54 47.19
C PRO A 670 27.31 -23.36 46.33
N GLU A 671 26.04 -22.95 46.22
CA GLU A 671 25.04 -23.65 45.43
C GLU A 671 25.29 -23.44 43.93
N GLY A 672 25.50 -22.19 43.50
CA GLY A 672 25.83 -21.86 42.12
C GLY A 672 27.15 -22.48 41.68
N ALA A 673 28.16 -22.56 42.56
CA ALA A 673 29.42 -23.23 42.26
C ALA A 673 29.20 -24.71 41.88
N VAL A 674 28.35 -25.43 42.60
CA VAL A 674 28.02 -26.84 42.30
C VAL A 674 27.33 -26.97 40.93
N GLU A 675 26.40 -26.07 40.61
CA GLU A 675 25.69 -26.07 39.34
C GLU A 675 26.64 -25.77 38.16
N ILE A 676 27.47 -24.72 38.30
CA ILE A 676 28.48 -24.31 37.33
C ILE A 676 29.47 -25.46 37.07
N GLU A 677 30.04 -26.05 38.12
CA GLU A 677 30.97 -27.18 37.99
C GLU A 677 30.34 -28.38 37.26
N LYS A 678 29.06 -28.66 37.52
CA LYS A 678 28.33 -29.75 36.86
C LYS A 678 28.24 -29.51 35.35
N ILE A 679 27.81 -28.32 34.93
CA ILE A 679 27.67 -27.97 33.51
C ILE A 679 29.04 -27.98 32.83
N MET A 680 30.07 -27.41 33.46
CA MET A 680 31.44 -27.45 32.93
C MET A 680 31.94 -28.87 32.69
N ARG A 681 31.72 -29.80 33.63
CA ARG A 681 32.09 -31.22 33.48
C ARG A 681 31.33 -31.87 32.33
N GLU A 682 30.04 -31.60 32.20
CA GLU A 682 29.22 -32.12 31.10
C GLU A 682 29.74 -31.64 29.74
N MET A 683 30.09 -30.36 29.62
CA MET A 683 30.67 -29.79 28.39
C MET A 683 32.02 -30.43 28.05
N LEU A 684 32.93 -30.53 29.03
CA LEU A 684 34.25 -31.16 28.83
C LEU A 684 34.14 -32.65 28.48
N SER A 685 33.12 -33.36 29.00
CA SER A 685 32.89 -34.78 28.72
C SER A 685 32.28 -35.07 27.34
N LYS A 686 31.51 -34.12 26.78
CA LYS A 686 30.96 -34.24 25.42
C LYS A 686 32.01 -33.94 24.35
N GLU A 687 33.13 -33.33 24.71
CA GLU A 687 34.25 -32.99 23.81
C GLU A 687 35.38 -34.03 23.76
N SER A 688 35.41 -34.98 24.71
CA SER A 688 36.35 -36.12 24.77
C SER A 688 35.78 -37.35 24.06
#